data_AF-A0A348PDS3-F1
#
_entry.id   AF-A0A348PDS3-F1
#
_cell.length_a   1.000
_cell.length_b   1.000
_cell.length_c   1.000
_cell.angle_alpha   90.00
_cell.angle_beta   90.00
_cell.angle_gamma   90.00
#
_symmetry.space_group_name_H-M   'P 1'
#
loop_
_entity.id
_entity.type
_entity.pdbx_description
1 polymer ?
#
loop_
_entity_poly.entity_id
_entity_poly.type
_entity_poly.pdbx_seq_one_letter_code
_entity_poly.pdbx_strand_id
1 'polypeptide(L)'
;TPEQEQAKRMAEMPWFSRLGMRSLGVEGKLPVVDRVVLVANEGAYLEEIARWTPKARWPVLIEDDEFAPRFIRAFKPAQVIRRPASAVPADDAALRAAVDAAIARAWGGDPANGSVVALRAIGLIPAGIVGASVKDPAWTAAVALAAGRGQPLVWFEEPAGSSSNDILSAADFATLDAAVRNSFASSGLTWNTLGDDLETFTLCRHAALRVDLPSPAGGRNPQLPKETGPLSLTDALCRNDDGSRWGFAAQVFGTSTRSAYMAMCSLFLHRTETWMFDGYANRTGNMFAAYSFAQATPVLAQEGFTMKSWEGTNGTLASWRSLLPKGISPDVLLMNSSGNADFFEVETSSNAPSTDIPVLRKPMALSMIHSFSLQSPDAVYTVGGRWLNHGVYAYVGSVHEPYLTAFVPPATVVQRLAALTPFLVAGRQWPGDPIAQVWRIATIGDPLMTMPAPKTLAMLPGRDRAPALETGEMDLRESARAALEKLKDADPAVTRDSCARAMRDLVLAGDDTVAAQLWKLAKAKGAQDAVARIALGPIFRAGTRAEFMEAWSIARDPTDEQRDMLWHLWALDLPTLRDPVTLTVLKNAMRSPRLDMDAQALLPAVRAVDGRIAADTWLNDLISKTPDIEARRKIAQLQGAS
;
A
#
# COMPACT_ATOMS: atom_id res chain seq x y z
N THR A 1 -38.17 3.89 21.86
CA THR A 1 -37.98 4.98 20.88
C THR A 1 -37.27 4.44 19.64
N PRO A 2 -37.31 5.13 18.49
CA PRO A 2 -36.55 4.72 17.30
C PRO A 2 -35.06 4.48 17.58
N GLU A 3 -34.45 5.27 18.47
CA GLU A 3 -33.06 5.07 18.93
C GLU A 3 -32.86 3.77 19.70
N GLN A 4 -33.80 3.38 20.57
CA GLN A 4 -33.74 2.11 21.30
C GLN A 4 -33.93 0.90 20.37
N GLU A 5 -34.80 1.00 19.36
CA GLU A 5 -34.95 -0.05 18.34
C GLU A 5 -33.70 -0.18 17.46
N GLN A 6 -33.07 0.93 17.10
CA GLN A 6 -31.82 0.93 16.34
C GLN A 6 -30.66 0.34 17.15
N ALA A 7 -30.55 0.69 18.44
CA ALA A 7 -29.55 0.11 19.34
C ALA A 7 -29.77 -1.40 19.52
N LYS A 8 -31.02 -1.84 19.66
CA LYS A 8 -31.37 -3.27 19.74
C LYS A 8 -31.02 -4.01 18.45
N ARG A 9 -31.38 -3.47 17.28
CA ARG A 9 -31.01 -4.06 15.98
C ARG A 9 -29.50 -4.15 15.80
N MET A 10 -28.76 -3.11 16.18
CA MET A 10 -27.31 -3.15 16.16
C MET A 10 -26.77 -4.26 17.05
N ALA A 11 -27.25 -4.42 18.28
CA ALA A 11 -26.81 -5.45 19.21
C ALA A 11 -27.06 -6.89 18.71
N GLU A 12 -28.09 -7.10 17.89
CA GLU A 12 -28.43 -8.40 17.28
C GLU A 12 -27.55 -8.72 16.05
N MET A 13 -26.80 -7.75 15.51
CA MET A 13 -25.91 -7.99 14.36
C MET A 13 -24.64 -8.76 14.78
N PRO A 14 -24.10 -9.60 13.88
CA PRO A 14 -22.78 -10.21 14.09
C PRO A 14 -21.70 -9.15 14.35
N TRP A 15 -20.73 -9.48 15.22
CA TRP A 15 -19.66 -8.56 15.64
C TRP A 15 -18.93 -7.90 14.45
N PHE A 16 -18.63 -8.68 13.39
CA PHE A 16 -17.89 -8.19 12.23
C PHE A 16 -18.65 -7.12 11.44
N SER A 17 -19.97 -7.27 11.33
CA SER A 17 -20.83 -6.26 10.69
C SER A 17 -20.99 -5.04 11.60
N ARG A 18 -21.07 -5.22 12.93
CA ARG A 18 -21.06 -4.09 13.88
C ARG A 18 -19.77 -3.28 13.76
N LEU A 19 -18.61 -3.93 13.73
CA LEU A 19 -17.31 -3.30 13.54
C LEU A 19 -17.25 -2.50 12.22
N GLY A 20 -17.69 -3.12 11.12
CA GLY A 20 -17.82 -2.48 9.81
C GLY A 20 -18.70 -1.23 9.82
N MET A 21 -19.90 -1.35 10.39
CA MET A 21 -20.86 -0.25 10.53
C MET A 21 -20.32 0.89 11.41
N ARG A 22 -19.59 0.59 12.47
CA ARG A 22 -18.96 1.60 13.32
C ARG A 22 -17.88 2.37 12.57
N SER A 23 -17.03 1.65 11.81
CA SER A 23 -15.99 2.27 11.00
C SER A 23 -16.56 3.13 9.88
N LEU A 24 -17.48 2.60 9.08
CA LEU A 24 -18.15 3.35 8.02
C LEU A 24 -18.98 4.53 8.58
N GLY A 25 -19.60 4.33 9.75
CA GLY A 25 -20.39 5.36 10.43
C GLY A 25 -19.56 6.57 10.84
N VAL A 26 -18.28 6.39 11.18
CA VAL A 26 -17.34 7.50 11.38
C VAL A 26 -17.07 8.21 10.06
N GLU A 27 -16.77 7.47 8.99
CA GLU A 27 -16.50 8.04 7.67
C GLU A 27 -17.67 8.88 7.16
N GLY A 28 -18.90 8.39 7.29
CA GLY A 28 -20.13 9.06 6.84
C GLY A 28 -20.54 10.27 7.68
N LYS A 29 -20.00 10.44 8.90
CA LYS A 29 -20.29 11.58 9.78
C LYS A 29 -19.34 12.77 9.59
N LEU A 30 -18.14 12.53 9.06
CA LEU A 30 -17.10 13.55 8.96
C LEU A 30 -17.03 14.10 7.52
N PRO A 31 -17.50 15.33 7.27
CA PRO A 31 -17.50 15.92 5.94
C PRO A 31 -16.09 16.03 5.37
N VAL A 32 -15.95 15.69 4.09
CA VAL A 32 -14.68 15.72 3.37
C VAL A 32 -14.68 16.89 2.41
N VAL A 33 -13.71 17.79 2.51
CA VAL A 33 -13.52 18.88 1.56
C VAL A 33 -12.88 18.35 0.27
N ASP A 34 -13.35 18.80 -0.88
CA ASP A 34 -12.85 18.43 -2.22
C ASP A 34 -11.49 19.12 -2.53
N ARG A 35 -10.51 18.87 -1.67
CA ARG A 35 -9.16 19.45 -1.68
C ARG A 35 -8.17 18.37 -1.26
N VAL A 36 -6.97 18.38 -1.84
CA VAL A 36 -5.79 17.69 -1.30
C VAL A 36 -4.74 18.73 -0.94
N VAL A 37 -4.13 18.58 0.24
CA VAL A 37 -3.06 19.45 0.70
C VAL A 37 -1.73 18.71 0.67
N LEU A 38 -0.79 19.22 -0.10
CA LEU A 38 0.60 18.80 -0.12
C LEU A 38 1.42 19.66 0.83
N VAL A 39 2.17 19.02 1.72
CA VAL A 39 3.00 19.68 2.73
C VAL A 39 4.46 19.30 2.55
N ALA A 40 5.37 20.23 2.86
CA ALA A 40 6.79 20.02 2.62
C ALA A 40 7.50 19.13 3.66
N ASN A 41 6.96 19.00 4.88
CA ASN A 41 7.59 18.23 5.96
C ASN A 41 6.58 17.78 7.03
N GLU A 42 7.05 17.00 8.00
CA GLU A 42 6.25 16.45 9.11
C GLU A 42 5.63 17.52 10.02
N GLY A 43 6.31 18.65 10.23
CA GLY A 43 5.78 19.77 11.01
C GLY A 43 4.53 20.36 10.34
N ALA A 44 4.62 20.68 9.06
CA ALA A 44 3.48 21.16 8.28
C ALA A 44 2.36 20.11 8.15
N TYR A 45 2.73 18.82 8.09
CA TYR A 45 1.76 17.72 8.12
C TYR A 45 0.94 17.72 9.40
N LEU A 46 1.58 17.75 10.56
CA LEU A 46 0.90 17.75 11.85
C LEU A 46 0.05 19.01 12.05
N GLU A 47 0.56 20.17 11.64
CA GLU A 47 -0.21 21.42 11.65
C GLU A 47 -1.48 21.33 10.78
N GLU A 48 -1.41 20.66 9.62
CA GLU A 48 -2.56 20.51 8.74
C GLU A 48 -3.58 19.51 9.30
N ILE A 49 -3.14 18.37 9.85
CA ILE A 49 -4.03 17.42 10.55
C ILE A 49 -4.72 18.10 11.74
N ALA A 50 -4.00 18.98 12.45
CA ALA A 50 -4.55 19.77 13.55
C ALA A 50 -5.66 20.76 13.14
N ARG A 51 -5.83 21.03 11.85
CA ARG A 51 -6.93 21.85 11.30
C ARG A 51 -8.20 21.06 11.02
N TRP A 52 -8.15 19.73 11.07
CA TRP A 52 -9.35 18.92 10.96
C TRP A 52 -10.29 19.20 12.14
N THR A 53 -11.59 19.12 11.86
CA THR A 53 -12.67 19.30 12.84
C THR A 53 -13.82 18.35 12.47
N PRO A 54 -14.83 18.18 13.34
CA PRO A 54 -16.04 17.43 12.99
C PRO A 54 -16.80 17.98 11.78
N LYS A 55 -16.52 19.24 11.38
CA LYS A 55 -17.19 19.92 10.27
C LYS A 55 -16.42 19.80 8.95
N ALA A 56 -15.12 19.55 8.99
CA ALA A 56 -14.29 19.53 7.80
C ALA A 56 -12.99 18.78 8.03
N ARG A 57 -12.68 17.89 7.11
CA ARG A 57 -11.37 17.23 6.96
C ARG A 57 -11.04 17.07 5.48
N TRP A 58 -9.78 16.81 5.17
CA TRP A 58 -9.29 16.63 3.80
C TRP A 58 -8.01 15.82 3.81
N PRO A 59 -7.66 15.12 2.71
CA PRO A 59 -6.38 14.45 2.61
C PRO A 59 -5.19 15.40 2.73
N VAL A 60 -4.20 15.00 3.53
CA VAL A 60 -2.92 15.70 3.71
C VAL A 60 -1.80 14.74 3.36
N LEU A 61 -0.92 15.10 2.44
CA LEU A 61 0.19 14.25 2.01
C LEU A 61 1.50 15.02 2.12
N ILE A 62 2.54 14.35 2.62
CA ILE A 62 3.89 14.88 2.51
C ILE A 62 4.28 14.80 1.03
N GLU A 63 4.67 15.93 0.43
CA GLU A 63 4.92 16.05 -0.99
C GLU A 63 6.08 15.16 -1.43
N ASP A 64 5.85 14.34 -2.46
CA ASP A 64 6.83 13.46 -3.07
C ASP A 64 6.45 13.16 -4.54
N ASP A 65 7.38 12.57 -5.29
CA ASP A 65 7.22 12.29 -6.73
C ASP A 65 6.49 10.95 -7.02
N GLU A 66 6.17 10.13 -6.00
CA GLU A 66 5.72 8.74 -6.14
C GLU A 66 4.30 8.52 -5.56
N PHE A 67 4.13 8.67 -4.24
CA PHE A 67 2.91 8.36 -3.50
C PHE A 67 1.85 9.46 -3.60
N ALA A 68 2.22 10.73 -3.41
CA ALA A 68 1.30 11.85 -3.50
C ALA A 68 0.55 11.94 -4.85
N PRO A 69 1.22 11.94 -6.01
CA PRO A 69 0.52 11.97 -7.30
C PRO A 69 -0.31 10.71 -7.54
N ARG A 70 0.09 9.56 -6.97
CA ARG A 70 -0.69 8.31 -7.03
C ARG A 70 -2.01 8.45 -6.29
N PHE A 71 -2.00 8.96 -5.06
CA PHE A 71 -3.22 9.26 -4.31
C PHE A 71 -4.12 10.25 -5.06
N ILE A 72 -3.56 11.34 -5.58
CA ILE A 72 -4.34 12.40 -6.24
C ILE A 72 -5.07 11.88 -7.49
N ARG A 73 -4.44 10.99 -8.28
CA ARG A 73 -5.11 10.32 -9.42
C ARG A 73 -6.30 9.45 -9.01
N ALA A 74 -6.29 8.89 -7.79
CA ALA A 74 -7.39 8.10 -7.26
C ALA A 74 -8.48 8.98 -6.63
N PHE A 75 -8.10 9.94 -5.79
CA PHE A 75 -9.03 10.82 -5.09
C PHE A 75 -9.71 11.84 -6.03
N LYS A 76 -9.01 12.29 -7.08
CA LYS A 76 -9.51 13.27 -8.06
C LYS A 76 -10.08 14.53 -7.40
N PRO A 77 -9.26 15.31 -6.68
CA PRO A 77 -9.73 16.51 -6.03
C PRO A 77 -10.00 17.64 -7.03
N ALA A 78 -10.98 18.48 -6.71
CA ALA A 78 -11.21 19.76 -7.39
C ALA A 78 -10.02 20.72 -7.18
N GLN A 79 -9.38 20.68 -6.01
CA GLN A 79 -8.26 21.55 -5.66
C GLN A 79 -7.06 20.76 -5.14
N VAL A 80 -5.85 21.06 -5.63
CA VAL A 80 -4.59 20.54 -5.06
C VAL A 80 -3.75 21.73 -4.65
N ILE A 81 -3.51 21.88 -3.36
CA ILE A 81 -2.75 23.00 -2.83
C ILE A 81 -1.43 22.54 -2.24
N ARG A 82 -0.40 23.38 -2.34
CA ARG A 82 0.88 23.22 -1.66
C ARG A 82 0.97 24.22 -0.51
N ARG A 83 1.37 23.74 0.66
CA ARG A 83 1.70 24.56 1.84
C ARG A 83 3.21 24.53 2.11
N PRO A 84 3.78 25.65 2.60
CA PRO A 84 5.19 25.72 2.94
C PRO A 84 5.53 24.82 4.15
N ALA A 85 6.82 24.56 4.32
CA ALA A 85 7.33 23.86 5.50
C ALA A 85 6.99 24.63 6.78
N SER A 86 6.74 23.89 7.85
CA SER A 86 6.53 24.43 9.19
C SER A 86 7.52 23.80 10.16
N ALA A 87 7.70 24.40 11.34
CA ALA A 87 8.64 23.88 12.32
C ALA A 87 8.21 22.49 12.79
N VAL A 88 9.16 21.56 12.86
CA VAL A 88 8.93 20.25 13.49
C VAL A 88 8.91 20.47 15.02
N PRO A 89 8.07 19.76 15.79
CA PRO A 89 8.11 19.83 17.25
C PRO A 89 9.52 19.68 17.81
N ALA A 90 9.86 20.51 18.81
CA ALA A 90 11.24 20.67 19.29
C ALA A 90 11.82 19.42 19.97
N ASP A 91 10.96 18.60 20.57
CA ASP A 91 11.32 17.37 21.28
C ASP A 91 10.14 16.37 21.31
N ASP A 92 10.40 15.19 21.86
CA ASP A 92 9.44 14.09 22.01
C ASP A 92 8.18 14.51 22.79
N ALA A 93 8.31 15.37 23.80
CA ALA A 93 7.19 15.81 24.62
C ALA A 93 6.29 16.80 23.85
N ALA A 94 6.91 17.73 23.11
CA ALA A 94 6.23 18.64 22.21
C ALA A 94 5.49 17.90 21.09
N LEU A 95 6.10 16.85 20.53
CA LEU A 95 5.44 16.01 19.52
C LEU A 95 4.21 15.31 20.10
N ARG A 96 4.33 14.66 21.27
CA ARG A 96 3.20 14.00 21.95
C ARG A 96 2.05 14.97 22.19
N ALA A 97 2.36 16.15 22.73
CA ALA A 97 1.36 17.17 23.02
C ALA A 97 0.68 17.69 21.74
N ALA A 98 1.44 17.93 20.67
CA ALA A 98 0.91 18.40 19.39
C ALA A 98 0.01 17.33 18.71
N VAL A 99 0.40 16.06 18.78
CA VAL A 99 -0.40 14.92 18.29
C VAL A 99 -1.71 14.79 19.07
N ASP A 100 -1.65 14.80 20.40
CA ASP A 100 -2.83 14.69 21.26
C ASP A 100 -3.81 15.85 21.02
N ALA A 101 -3.27 17.08 20.89
CA ALA A 101 -4.03 18.27 20.55
C ALA A 101 -4.69 18.18 19.16
N ALA A 102 -4.01 17.61 18.16
CA ALA A 102 -4.56 17.44 16.82
C ALA A 102 -5.75 16.46 16.83
N ILE A 103 -5.64 15.34 17.55
CA ILE A 103 -6.72 14.36 17.68
C ILE A 103 -7.91 14.98 18.42
N ALA A 104 -7.68 15.74 19.50
CA ALA A 104 -8.75 16.42 20.23
C ALA A 104 -9.53 17.41 19.34
N ARG A 105 -8.83 18.23 18.54
CA ARG A 105 -9.45 19.21 17.61
C ARG A 105 -10.27 18.54 16.51
N ALA A 106 -9.76 17.43 15.95
CA ALA A 106 -10.47 16.67 14.93
C ALA A 106 -11.88 16.23 15.37
N TRP A 107 -12.08 16.08 16.67
CA TRP A 107 -13.35 15.68 17.29
C TRP A 107 -14.04 16.80 18.07
N GLY A 108 -13.62 18.06 17.89
CA GLY A 108 -14.26 19.24 18.47
C GLY A 108 -14.06 19.40 19.97
N GLY A 109 -13.11 18.66 20.55
CA GLY A 109 -12.75 18.79 21.96
C GLY A 109 -11.70 19.87 22.21
N ASP A 110 -11.58 20.24 23.49
CA ASP A 110 -10.54 21.15 23.96
C ASP A 110 -9.19 20.43 24.06
N PRO A 111 -8.16 20.86 23.29
CA PRO A 111 -6.81 20.29 23.35
C PRO A 111 -6.17 20.29 24.74
N ALA A 112 -6.58 21.20 25.63
CA ALA A 112 -6.03 21.28 26.99
C ALA A 112 -6.41 20.06 27.86
N ASN A 113 -7.49 19.36 27.51
CA ASN A 113 -7.99 18.20 28.25
C ASN A 113 -7.53 16.86 27.63
N GLY A 114 -6.89 16.92 26.47
CA GLY A 114 -6.39 15.78 25.71
C GLY A 114 -7.42 14.99 24.91
N SER A 115 -6.94 14.13 24.01
CA SER A 115 -7.76 13.46 22.98
C SER A 115 -8.77 12.48 23.55
N VAL A 116 -8.41 11.71 24.59
CA VAL A 116 -9.31 10.72 25.21
C VAL A 116 -10.55 11.39 25.81
N VAL A 117 -10.36 12.55 26.45
CA VAL A 117 -11.46 13.33 27.02
C VAL A 117 -12.36 13.89 25.90
N ALA A 118 -11.77 14.40 24.82
CA ALA A 118 -12.51 14.89 23.66
C ALA A 118 -13.42 13.82 23.04
N LEU A 119 -12.90 12.61 22.80
CA LEU A 119 -13.66 11.49 22.24
C LEU A 119 -14.82 11.06 23.14
N ARG A 120 -14.58 11.01 24.46
CA ARG A 120 -15.63 10.68 25.45
C ARG A 120 -16.70 11.75 25.54
N ALA A 121 -16.33 13.03 25.46
CA ALA A 121 -17.28 14.15 25.57
C ALA A 121 -18.33 14.16 24.46
N ILE A 122 -17.99 13.66 23.27
CA ILE A 122 -18.93 13.52 22.15
C ILE A 122 -19.63 12.15 22.10
N GLY A 123 -19.42 11.31 23.12
CA GLY A 123 -20.00 9.97 23.20
C GLY A 123 -19.52 9.00 22.11
N LEU A 124 -18.35 9.25 21.51
CA LEU A 124 -17.78 8.33 20.54
C LEU A 124 -17.12 7.16 21.26
N ILE A 125 -17.49 5.94 20.86
CA ILE A 125 -16.88 4.70 21.34
C ILE A 125 -15.89 4.22 20.26
N PRO A 126 -14.56 4.36 20.49
CA PRO A 126 -13.53 3.93 19.55
C PRO A 126 -13.63 2.44 19.23
N ALA A 127 -13.39 2.06 17.98
CA ALA A 127 -13.39 0.65 17.56
C ALA A 127 -12.03 -0.05 17.74
N GLY A 128 -11.00 0.70 18.14
CA GLY A 128 -9.66 0.17 18.36
C GLY A 128 -8.67 1.22 18.85
N ILE A 129 -7.42 0.81 19.03
CA ILE A 129 -6.31 1.63 19.53
C ILE A 129 -5.22 1.75 18.44
N VAL A 130 -4.58 2.91 18.36
CA VAL A 130 -3.40 3.14 17.52
C VAL A 130 -2.16 3.23 18.39
N GLY A 131 -1.15 2.42 18.11
CA GLY A 131 0.17 2.44 18.76
C GLY A 131 1.22 3.10 17.87
N ALA A 132 2.11 3.92 18.45
CA ALA A 132 3.20 4.57 17.72
C ALA A 132 4.46 4.75 18.57
N SER A 133 5.58 5.16 17.98
CA SER A 133 6.76 5.67 18.70
C SER A 133 7.08 7.07 18.19
N VAL A 134 7.47 7.98 19.08
CA VAL A 134 7.96 9.32 18.66
C VAL A 134 9.27 9.24 17.88
N LYS A 135 10.00 8.13 18.02
CA LYS A 135 11.29 7.88 17.35
C LYS A 135 11.13 7.21 15.98
N ASP A 136 9.90 6.93 15.56
CA ASP A 136 9.62 6.23 14.30
C ASP A 136 8.76 7.08 13.38
N PRO A 137 9.18 7.31 12.11
CA PRO A 137 8.44 8.15 11.16
C PRO A 137 6.99 7.69 10.89
N ALA A 138 6.64 6.45 11.21
CA ALA A 138 5.28 5.94 11.07
C ALA A 138 4.26 6.61 12.01
N TRP A 139 4.68 7.42 13.00
CA TRP A 139 3.76 8.23 13.81
C TRP A 139 2.85 9.13 12.96
N THR A 140 3.29 9.51 11.75
CA THR A 140 2.48 10.28 10.79
C THR A 140 1.21 9.54 10.33
N ALA A 141 1.26 8.22 10.18
CA ALA A 141 0.06 7.40 10.00
C ALA A 141 -0.76 7.37 11.29
N ALA A 142 -0.09 7.23 12.43
CA ALA A 142 -0.75 7.06 13.72
C ALA A 142 -1.67 8.25 14.05
N VAL A 143 -1.15 9.48 13.93
CA VAL A 143 -1.95 10.69 14.20
C VAL A 143 -3.12 10.83 13.22
N ALA A 144 -2.91 10.50 11.95
CA ALA A 144 -3.98 10.59 10.94
C ALA A 144 -5.08 9.55 11.16
N LEU A 145 -4.72 8.29 11.47
CA LEU A 145 -5.69 7.25 11.78
C LEU A 145 -6.43 7.58 13.08
N ALA A 146 -5.72 7.97 14.14
CA ALA A 146 -6.34 8.36 15.40
C ALA A 146 -7.31 9.53 15.25
N ALA A 147 -6.88 10.61 14.57
CA ALA A 147 -7.71 11.77 14.30
C ALA A 147 -8.87 11.45 13.35
N GLY A 148 -8.66 10.64 12.32
CA GLY A 148 -9.66 10.35 11.30
C GLY A 148 -10.67 9.26 11.66
N ARG A 149 -10.31 8.30 12.52
CA ARG A 149 -11.17 7.19 13.01
C ARG A 149 -11.74 7.45 14.40
N GLY A 150 -11.20 8.42 15.13
CA GLY A 150 -11.58 8.68 16.52
C GLY A 150 -11.08 7.57 17.44
N GLN A 151 -9.78 7.30 17.37
CA GLN A 151 -9.12 6.27 18.17
C GLN A 151 -8.16 6.90 19.18
N PRO A 152 -8.02 6.34 20.40
CA PRO A 152 -6.94 6.70 21.29
C PRO A 152 -5.59 6.32 20.67
N LEU A 153 -4.59 7.18 20.86
CA LEU A 153 -3.20 6.93 20.46
C LEU A 153 -2.36 6.65 21.71
N VAL A 154 -1.59 5.57 21.66
CA VAL A 154 -0.70 5.11 22.73
C VAL A 154 0.73 5.01 22.20
N TRP A 155 1.68 5.38 23.03
CA TRP A 155 3.10 5.42 22.65
C TRP A 155 3.85 4.20 23.19
N PHE A 156 4.45 3.44 22.28
CA PHE A 156 5.29 2.28 22.53
C PHE A 156 6.71 2.62 22.11
N GLU A 157 7.59 2.95 23.07
CA GLU A 157 8.96 3.38 22.77
C GLU A 157 9.98 2.25 22.74
N GLU A 158 9.73 1.20 23.53
CA GLU A 158 10.60 0.03 23.57
C GLU A 158 10.66 -0.65 22.20
N PRO A 159 11.84 -0.98 21.66
CA PRO A 159 11.97 -1.61 20.36
C PRO A 159 11.17 -2.92 20.26
N ALA A 160 10.52 -3.11 19.12
CA ALA A 160 9.82 -4.35 18.77
C ALA A 160 10.49 -5.00 17.55
N GLY A 161 11.83 -5.04 17.55
CA GLY A 161 12.66 -5.25 16.36
C GLY A 161 13.22 -3.93 15.80
N SER A 162 14.07 -4.05 14.78
CA SER A 162 14.73 -2.93 14.08
C SER A 162 14.20 -2.69 12.66
N SER A 163 13.57 -3.70 12.06
CA SER A 163 12.95 -3.67 10.73
C SER A 163 11.73 -4.59 10.67
N SER A 164 10.85 -4.34 9.70
CA SER A 164 9.72 -5.23 9.39
C SER A 164 10.18 -6.57 8.82
N ASN A 165 11.44 -6.68 8.42
CA ASN A 165 12.09 -7.94 8.03
C ASN A 165 12.55 -8.76 9.24
N ASP A 166 12.48 -8.28 10.48
CA ASP A 166 13.03 -9.02 11.61
C ASP A 166 12.11 -10.16 12.08
N ILE A 167 12.64 -11.02 12.95
CA ILE A 167 11.89 -12.02 13.72
C ILE A 167 12.03 -11.66 15.20
N LEU A 168 10.91 -11.37 15.86
CA LEU A 168 10.87 -11.05 17.28
C LEU A 168 11.04 -12.31 18.12
N SER A 169 11.81 -12.23 19.21
CA SER A 169 11.94 -13.33 20.16
C SER A 169 10.65 -13.50 20.98
N ALA A 170 10.45 -14.67 21.58
CA ALA A 170 9.30 -14.91 22.46
C ALA A 170 9.26 -13.98 23.69
N ALA A 171 10.42 -13.59 24.22
CA ALA A 171 10.52 -12.70 25.38
C ALA A 171 10.15 -11.25 25.01
N ASP A 172 10.67 -10.77 23.87
CA ASP A 172 10.35 -9.43 23.38
C ASP A 172 8.88 -9.34 22.95
N PHE A 173 8.35 -10.42 22.34
CA PHE A 173 6.93 -10.54 22.05
C PHE A 173 6.06 -10.46 23.31
N ALA A 174 6.41 -11.20 24.37
CA ALA A 174 5.65 -11.16 25.62
C ALA A 174 5.63 -9.73 26.22
N THR A 175 6.74 -9.00 26.10
CA THR A 175 6.83 -7.59 26.54
C THR A 175 5.91 -6.68 25.72
N LEU A 176 5.92 -6.83 24.39
CA LEU A 176 5.04 -6.07 23.50
C LEU A 176 3.57 -6.42 23.72
N ASP A 177 3.22 -7.70 23.78
CA ASP A 177 1.83 -8.17 24.00
C ASP A 177 1.28 -7.67 25.34
N ALA A 178 2.07 -7.72 26.41
CA ALA A 178 1.70 -7.16 27.70
C ALA A 178 1.45 -5.63 27.62
N ALA A 179 2.31 -4.89 26.93
CA ALA A 179 2.13 -3.45 26.73
C ALA A 179 0.84 -3.16 25.94
N VAL A 180 0.55 -3.94 24.89
CA VAL A 180 -0.68 -3.82 24.10
C VAL A 180 -1.89 -4.12 24.98
N ARG A 181 -1.92 -5.23 25.71
CA ARG A 181 -3.03 -5.57 26.63
C ARG A 181 -3.26 -4.50 27.68
N ASN A 182 -2.20 -3.95 28.26
CA ASN A 182 -2.30 -2.85 29.22
C ASN A 182 -2.94 -1.59 28.62
N SER A 183 -2.69 -1.31 27.33
CA SER A 183 -3.33 -0.18 26.64
C SER A 183 -4.84 -0.36 26.47
N PHE A 184 -5.31 -1.59 26.22
CA PHE A 184 -6.73 -1.92 26.18
C PHE A 184 -7.34 -1.90 27.59
N ALA A 185 -6.68 -2.52 28.56
CA ALA A 185 -7.12 -2.57 29.95
C ALA A 185 -7.32 -1.18 30.58
N SER A 186 -6.41 -0.24 30.30
CA SER A 186 -6.44 1.13 30.84
C SER A 186 -7.40 2.08 30.10
N SER A 187 -7.99 1.65 28.98
CA SER A 187 -8.89 2.49 28.18
C SER A 187 -10.23 2.80 28.87
N GLY A 188 -10.65 1.95 29.81
CA GLY A 188 -11.97 2.00 30.44
C GLY A 188 -13.14 1.60 29.54
N LEU A 189 -12.85 1.02 28.37
CA LEU A 189 -13.83 0.48 27.43
C LEU A 189 -13.90 -1.04 27.55
N THR A 190 -14.98 -1.65 27.07
CA THR A 190 -15.04 -3.12 27.02
C THR A 190 -14.05 -3.66 25.98
N TRP A 191 -13.39 -4.76 26.34
CA TRP A 191 -12.43 -5.49 25.54
C TRP A 191 -12.31 -6.90 26.14
N ASN A 192 -11.61 -7.79 25.43
CA ASN A 192 -11.32 -9.20 25.77
C ASN A 192 -12.24 -10.25 25.10
N THR A 193 -13.26 -9.85 24.34
CA THR A 193 -13.97 -10.71 23.39
C THR A 193 -14.36 -9.99 22.10
N LEU A 194 -14.60 -10.74 21.03
CA LEU A 194 -15.11 -10.18 19.78
C LEU A 194 -16.52 -9.65 19.97
N GLY A 195 -16.77 -8.44 19.51
CA GLY A 195 -18.01 -7.71 19.67
C GLY A 195 -18.05 -6.72 20.83
N ASP A 196 -16.94 -6.54 21.53
CA ASP A 196 -16.72 -5.48 22.53
C ASP A 196 -16.52 -4.09 21.88
N ASP A 197 -16.30 -3.08 22.71
CA ASP A 197 -16.04 -1.71 22.23
C ASP A 197 -14.73 -1.64 21.43
N LEU A 198 -13.66 -2.25 21.92
CA LEU A 198 -12.35 -2.24 21.26
C LEU A 198 -12.04 -3.60 20.62
N GLU A 199 -11.86 -3.62 19.30
CA GLU A 199 -11.65 -4.86 18.54
C GLU A 199 -10.46 -4.79 17.57
N THR A 200 -9.79 -3.64 17.45
CA THR A 200 -8.63 -3.50 16.56
C THR A 200 -7.44 -2.79 17.19
N PHE A 201 -6.24 -3.17 16.75
CA PHE A 201 -4.99 -2.53 17.13
C PHE A 201 -4.17 -2.23 15.87
N THR A 202 -3.70 -0.99 15.72
CA THR A 202 -2.78 -0.62 14.62
C THR A 202 -1.43 -0.25 15.20
N LEU A 203 -0.38 -0.99 14.87
CA LEU A 203 0.99 -0.62 15.24
C LEU A 203 1.64 0.19 14.12
N CYS A 204 1.73 1.50 14.30
CA CYS A 204 2.40 2.43 13.40
C CYS A 204 3.87 2.59 13.79
N ARG A 205 4.71 1.61 13.41
CA ARG A 205 6.15 1.55 13.72
C ARG A 205 6.87 0.52 12.85
N HIS A 206 8.16 0.74 12.58
CA HIS A 206 9.07 -0.34 12.19
C HIS A 206 9.25 -1.31 13.36
N ALA A 207 8.63 -2.47 13.23
CA ALA A 207 8.67 -3.57 14.17
C ALA A 207 8.74 -4.86 13.36
N ALA A 208 9.34 -5.92 13.91
CA ALA A 208 9.39 -7.23 13.30
C ALA A 208 7.97 -7.70 12.89
N LEU A 209 7.75 -8.07 11.63
CA LEU A 209 6.44 -8.60 11.21
C LEU A 209 6.27 -10.08 11.61
N ARG A 210 7.36 -10.70 12.06
CA ARG A 210 7.48 -12.13 12.39
C ARG A 210 7.81 -12.32 13.85
N VAL A 211 7.38 -13.44 14.42
CA VAL A 211 7.69 -13.81 15.81
C VAL A 211 8.07 -15.29 15.89
N ASP A 212 9.07 -15.60 16.69
CA ASP A 212 9.43 -16.97 17.04
C ASP A 212 8.84 -17.33 18.41
N LEU A 213 7.83 -18.20 18.41
CA LEU A 213 7.15 -18.65 19.61
C LEU A 213 7.32 -20.17 19.75
N PRO A 214 7.71 -20.68 20.95
CA PRO A 214 7.78 -22.12 21.20
C PRO A 214 6.43 -22.83 20.99
N SER A 215 5.34 -22.13 21.30
CA SER A 215 3.97 -22.56 21.02
C SER A 215 3.09 -21.33 20.80
N PRO A 216 2.11 -21.38 19.89
CA PRO A 216 1.07 -20.35 19.83
C PRO A 216 0.20 -20.36 21.10
N ALA A 217 -0.44 -19.23 21.39
CA ALA A 217 -1.48 -19.15 22.40
C ALA A 217 -2.62 -20.14 22.09
N GLY A 218 -3.18 -20.77 23.12
CA GLY A 218 -4.12 -21.90 22.99
C GLY A 218 -3.49 -23.24 22.65
N GLY A 219 -2.16 -23.29 22.52
CA GLY A 219 -1.44 -24.49 22.13
C GLY A 219 -1.53 -24.77 20.63
N ARG A 220 -0.76 -25.75 20.17
CA ARG A 220 -0.69 -26.10 18.75
C ARG A 220 -1.87 -26.99 18.34
N ASN A 221 -2.55 -26.61 17.26
CA ASN A 221 -3.48 -27.45 16.53
C ASN A 221 -2.75 -28.69 15.96
N PRO A 222 -3.10 -29.92 16.40
CA PRO A 222 -2.41 -31.14 15.99
C PRO A 222 -2.71 -31.56 14.54
N GLN A 223 -3.75 -31.02 13.91
CA GLN A 223 -4.05 -31.23 12.49
C GLN A 223 -3.14 -30.42 11.57
N LEU A 224 -2.43 -29.40 12.08
CA LEU A 224 -1.45 -28.68 11.29
C LEU A 224 -0.10 -29.40 11.31
N PRO A 225 0.64 -29.40 10.19
CA PRO A 225 1.97 -30.01 10.15
C PRO A 225 2.94 -29.45 11.21
N LYS A 226 3.89 -30.27 11.63
CA LYS A 226 4.94 -29.87 12.59
C LYS A 226 6.04 -29.15 11.83
N GLU A 227 5.74 -27.95 11.37
CA GLU A 227 6.74 -27.12 10.73
C GLU A 227 7.41 -26.16 11.69
N THR A 228 8.72 -26.03 11.49
CA THR A 228 9.54 -24.99 12.10
C THR A 228 9.41 -23.71 11.27
N GLY A 229 9.51 -22.56 11.91
CA GLY A 229 9.51 -21.26 11.25
C GLY A 229 8.61 -20.25 11.95
N PRO A 230 8.86 -18.95 11.71
CA PRO A 230 8.17 -17.87 12.42
C PRO A 230 6.67 -17.84 12.15
N LEU A 231 5.93 -17.31 13.12
CA LEU A 231 4.53 -16.93 13.04
C LEU A 231 4.42 -15.44 12.71
N SER A 232 3.22 -14.97 12.36
CA SER A 232 2.99 -13.53 12.17
C SER A 232 2.81 -12.80 13.50
N LEU A 233 3.54 -11.70 13.70
CA LEU A 233 3.34 -10.81 14.85
C LEU A 233 1.89 -10.32 14.93
N THR A 234 1.38 -9.82 13.81
CA THR A 234 0.01 -9.28 13.70
C THR A 234 -1.09 -10.33 13.89
N ASP A 235 -0.78 -11.63 13.78
CA ASP A 235 -1.73 -12.69 14.12
C ASP A 235 -1.62 -13.16 15.58
N ALA A 236 -0.44 -13.02 16.16
CA ALA A 236 -0.12 -13.39 17.54
C ALA A 236 -0.68 -12.38 18.55
N LEU A 237 -0.59 -11.09 18.23
CA LEU A 237 -1.24 -10.02 19.00
C LEU A 237 -2.77 -10.15 18.97
N CYS A 238 -3.42 -9.55 19.96
CA CYS A 238 -4.88 -9.51 20.10
C CYS A 238 -5.55 -10.86 20.35
N ARG A 239 -4.88 -11.74 21.10
CA ARG A 239 -5.40 -13.05 21.53
C ARG A 239 -5.32 -13.23 23.04
N ASN A 240 -6.20 -14.07 23.55
CA ASN A 240 -6.17 -14.60 24.90
C ASN A 240 -5.18 -15.75 25.02
N ASP A 241 -4.85 -16.13 26.25
CA ASP A 241 -3.90 -17.20 26.53
C ASP A 241 -4.41 -18.57 26.05
N ASP A 242 -5.74 -18.73 25.96
CA ASP A 242 -6.42 -19.88 25.36
C ASP A 242 -6.46 -19.87 23.82
N GLY A 243 -5.86 -18.85 23.20
CA GLY A 243 -5.78 -18.68 21.74
C GLY A 243 -6.99 -18.02 21.11
N SER A 244 -8.09 -17.80 21.85
CA SER A 244 -9.25 -17.06 21.36
C SER A 244 -8.88 -15.61 21.03
N ARG A 245 -9.57 -15.00 20.06
CA ARG A 245 -9.33 -13.61 19.70
C ARG A 245 -10.18 -12.68 20.56
N TRP A 246 -9.60 -11.54 20.92
CA TRP A 246 -10.33 -10.38 21.39
C TRP A 246 -10.22 -9.19 20.44
N GLY A 247 -9.37 -9.27 19.43
CA GLY A 247 -9.30 -8.27 18.38
C GLY A 247 -8.40 -8.67 17.21
N PHE A 248 -8.11 -7.70 16.35
CA PHE A 248 -7.28 -7.84 15.16
C PHE A 248 -6.19 -6.79 15.11
N ALA A 249 -4.94 -7.22 15.01
CA ALA A 249 -3.80 -6.33 14.85
C ALA A 249 -3.42 -6.15 13.37
N ALA A 250 -2.93 -4.97 13.04
CA ALA A 250 -2.24 -4.69 11.77
C ALA A 250 -1.05 -3.75 12.00
N GLN A 251 -0.17 -3.65 11.01
CA GLN A 251 1.03 -2.81 11.10
C GLN A 251 1.06 -1.77 9.98
N VAL A 252 1.49 -0.55 10.28
CA VAL A 252 1.90 0.46 9.31
C VAL A 252 3.36 0.83 9.60
N PHE A 253 4.20 0.86 8.58
CA PHE A 253 5.63 1.16 8.70
C PHE A 253 6.15 1.80 7.41
N GLY A 254 7.39 2.28 7.46
CA GLY A 254 8.06 2.97 6.37
C GLY A 254 8.32 4.44 6.71
N THR A 255 8.78 5.20 5.73
CA THR A 255 9.00 6.64 5.86
C THR A 255 7.72 7.39 6.20
N SER A 256 7.85 8.64 6.64
CA SER A 256 6.71 9.51 6.97
C SER A 256 5.81 9.71 5.75
N THR A 257 6.39 9.86 4.56
CA THR A 257 5.65 9.95 3.29
C THR A 257 4.78 8.72 3.05
N ARG A 258 5.36 7.51 3.13
CA ARG A 258 4.63 6.27 2.89
C ARG A 258 3.56 6.03 3.96
N SER A 259 3.90 6.26 5.22
CA SER A 259 3.00 6.07 6.36
C SER A 259 1.79 7.01 6.29
N ALA A 260 2.02 8.31 6.06
CA ALA A 260 0.95 9.29 5.82
C ALA A 260 0.10 8.89 4.61
N TYR A 261 0.73 8.51 3.49
CA TYR A 261 0.02 8.03 2.30
C TYR A 261 -0.90 6.85 2.61
N MET A 262 -0.44 5.85 3.37
CA MET A 262 -1.25 4.67 3.71
C MET A 262 -2.48 5.05 4.54
N ALA A 263 -2.32 5.94 5.52
CA ALA A 263 -3.42 6.45 6.33
C ALA A 263 -4.43 7.24 5.48
N MET A 264 -3.95 8.16 4.64
CA MET A 264 -4.83 8.94 3.74
C MET A 264 -5.58 8.05 2.77
N CYS A 265 -4.91 7.03 2.21
CA CYS A 265 -5.57 6.05 1.35
C CYS A 265 -6.73 5.38 2.10
N SER A 266 -6.48 4.84 3.30
CA SER A 266 -7.54 4.20 4.11
C SER A 266 -8.73 5.13 4.36
N LEU A 267 -8.47 6.36 4.79
CA LEU A 267 -9.48 7.29 5.29
C LEU A 267 -10.34 7.97 4.21
N PHE A 268 -9.82 8.12 2.98
CA PHE A 268 -10.43 9.01 1.98
C PHE A 268 -10.69 8.37 0.61
N LEU A 269 -10.09 7.22 0.28
CA LEU A 269 -10.34 6.60 -1.02
C LEU A 269 -11.54 5.67 -0.96
N HIS A 270 -12.42 5.77 -1.94
CA HIS A 270 -13.47 4.77 -2.14
C HIS A 270 -12.93 3.60 -2.96
N ARG A 271 -13.38 2.38 -2.66
CA ARG A 271 -13.02 1.17 -3.40
C ARG A 271 -14.24 0.70 -4.18
N THR A 272 -14.19 0.82 -5.49
CA THR A 272 -15.32 0.50 -6.39
C THR A 272 -14.91 -0.41 -7.55
N GLU A 273 -13.61 -0.51 -7.82
CA GLU A 273 -13.03 -1.41 -8.82
C GLU A 273 -12.22 -2.53 -8.15
N THR A 274 -12.58 -3.79 -8.42
CA THR A 274 -11.91 -4.98 -7.88
C THR A 274 -11.42 -5.88 -9.01
N TRP A 275 -10.13 -6.18 -9.03
CA TRP A 275 -9.54 -7.13 -9.97
C TRP A 275 -9.26 -8.46 -9.28
N MET A 276 -9.40 -9.55 -10.03
CA MET A 276 -9.16 -10.91 -9.57
C MET A 276 -8.19 -11.61 -10.51
N PHE A 277 -7.09 -12.13 -9.97
CA PHE A 277 -6.12 -12.88 -10.77
C PHE A 277 -5.92 -14.28 -10.19
N ASP A 278 -6.37 -15.29 -10.93
CA ASP A 278 -6.33 -16.70 -10.54
C ASP A 278 -5.14 -17.41 -11.18
N GLY A 279 -4.04 -17.55 -10.43
CA GLY A 279 -2.90 -18.36 -10.79
C GLY A 279 -3.04 -19.86 -10.51
N TYR A 280 -4.19 -20.31 -10.00
CA TYR A 280 -4.47 -21.71 -9.69
C TYR A 280 -5.43 -22.38 -10.66
N ALA A 281 -6.03 -21.64 -11.59
CA ALA A 281 -7.11 -22.13 -12.44
C ALA A 281 -6.77 -23.38 -13.28
N ASN A 282 -5.49 -23.62 -13.58
CA ASN A 282 -5.02 -24.80 -14.32
C ASN A 282 -4.39 -25.88 -13.42
N ARG A 283 -4.48 -25.77 -12.10
CA ARG A 283 -3.95 -26.75 -11.15
C ARG A 283 -4.96 -27.85 -10.86
N THR A 284 -4.47 -29.09 -10.78
CA THR A 284 -5.31 -30.25 -10.49
C THR A 284 -5.51 -30.43 -8.98
N GLY A 285 -6.73 -30.78 -8.56
CA GLY A 285 -7.07 -31.14 -7.18
C GLY A 285 -8.13 -30.25 -6.53
N ASN A 286 -9.04 -30.88 -5.78
CA ASN A 286 -10.22 -30.22 -5.18
C ASN A 286 -9.88 -29.08 -4.22
N MET A 287 -8.68 -29.06 -3.62
CA MET A 287 -8.30 -27.98 -2.69
C MET A 287 -8.10 -26.64 -3.39
N PHE A 288 -7.55 -26.60 -4.61
CA PHE A 288 -7.33 -25.35 -5.34
C PHE A 288 -8.64 -24.72 -5.82
N ALA A 289 -9.66 -25.53 -6.11
CA ALA A 289 -10.97 -25.06 -6.56
C ALA A 289 -11.66 -24.15 -5.53
N ALA A 290 -11.50 -24.42 -4.23
CA ALA A 290 -12.02 -23.57 -3.15
C ALA A 290 -11.38 -22.17 -3.11
N TYR A 291 -10.20 -22.02 -3.70
CA TYR A 291 -9.44 -20.77 -3.77
C TYR A 291 -9.53 -20.08 -5.13
N SER A 292 -10.39 -20.58 -6.03
CA SER A 292 -10.77 -19.88 -7.25
C SER A 292 -11.68 -18.68 -6.95
N PHE A 293 -11.81 -17.78 -7.92
CA PHE A 293 -12.67 -16.59 -7.81
C PHE A 293 -14.07 -16.78 -8.40
N ALA A 294 -14.39 -17.97 -8.91
CA ALA A 294 -15.67 -18.28 -9.55
C ALA A 294 -16.88 -17.99 -8.65
N GLN A 295 -16.77 -18.23 -7.34
CA GLN A 295 -17.84 -17.95 -6.36
C GLN A 295 -17.79 -16.53 -5.79
N ALA A 296 -16.66 -15.84 -5.89
CA ALA A 296 -16.49 -14.47 -5.43
C ALA A 296 -17.11 -13.46 -6.42
N THR A 297 -16.94 -13.71 -7.72
CA THR A 297 -17.37 -12.83 -8.82
C THR A 297 -18.87 -12.48 -8.77
N PRO A 298 -19.82 -13.43 -8.58
CA PRO A 298 -21.24 -13.10 -8.54
C PRO A 298 -21.62 -12.19 -7.37
N VAL A 299 -20.98 -12.34 -6.21
CA VAL A 299 -21.25 -11.52 -5.02
C VAL A 299 -20.80 -10.09 -5.24
N LEU A 300 -19.60 -9.87 -5.77
CA LEU A 300 -19.11 -8.54 -6.12
C LEU A 300 -19.97 -7.88 -7.20
N ALA A 301 -20.42 -8.63 -8.21
CA ALA A 301 -21.34 -8.13 -9.24
C ALA A 301 -22.69 -7.70 -8.65
N GLN A 302 -23.26 -8.49 -7.75
CA GLN A 302 -24.52 -8.18 -7.07
C GLN A 302 -24.42 -6.92 -6.21
N GLU A 303 -23.26 -6.67 -5.60
CA GLU A 303 -23.00 -5.46 -4.83
C GLU A 303 -22.66 -4.24 -5.71
N GLY A 304 -22.48 -4.44 -7.02
CA GLY A 304 -22.32 -3.37 -8.01
C GLY A 304 -20.87 -2.94 -8.25
N PHE A 305 -19.87 -3.73 -7.84
CA PHE A 305 -18.46 -3.43 -8.08
C PHE A 305 -18.11 -3.53 -9.57
N THR A 306 -17.23 -2.64 -10.04
CA THR A 306 -16.57 -2.80 -11.35
C THR A 306 -15.52 -3.89 -11.22
N MET A 307 -15.52 -4.87 -12.13
CA MET A 307 -14.65 -6.03 -12.00
C MET A 307 -13.88 -6.35 -13.27
N LYS A 308 -12.70 -6.94 -13.08
CA LYS A 308 -11.96 -7.68 -14.12
C LYS A 308 -11.40 -8.96 -13.52
N SER A 309 -11.46 -10.06 -14.26
CA SER A 309 -10.90 -11.34 -13.83
C SER A 309 -10.00 -11.94 -14.90
N TRP A 310 -8.93 -12.60 -14.44
CA TRP A 310 -8.03 -13.41 -15.24
C TRP A 310 -8.02 -14.82 -14.65
N GLU A 311 -8.68 -15.74 -15.33
CA GLU A 311 -8.93 -17.11 -14.87
C GLU A 311 -8.73 -18.09 -16.04
N GLY A 312 -8.51 -19.36 -15.73
CA GLY A 312 -8.35 -20.45 -16.69
C GLY A 312 -7.26 -20.18 -17.71
N THR A 313 -7.63 -20.16 -19.00
CA THR A 313 -6.70 -19.87 -20.11
C THR A 313 -6.22 -18.43 -20.17
N ASN A 314 -6.82 -17.52 -19.38
CA ASN A 314 -6.43 -16.11 -19.28
C ASN A 314 -5.62 -15.82 -18.01
N GLY A 315 -5.46 -16.79 -17.09
CA GLY A 315 -4.59 -16.71 -15.92
C GLY A 315 -3.17 -17.19 -16.23
N THR A 316 -2.53 -16.62 -17.25
CA THR A 316 -1.19 -17.05 -17.73
C THR A 316 -0.11 -16.03 -17.43
N LEU A 317 1.17 -16.42 -17.48
CA LEU A 317 2.28 -15.48 -17.34
C LEU A 317 2.27 -14.41 -18.43
N ALA A 318 1.90 -14.77 -19.66
CA ALA A 318 1.74 -13.82 -20.76
C ALA A 318 0.62 -12.81 -20.48
N SER A 319 -0.52 -13.27 -19.95
CA SER A 319 -1.62 -12.38 -19.55
C SER A 319 -1.21 -11.45 -18.43
N TRP A 320 -0.47 -11.94 -17.42
CA TRP A 320 0.12 -11.10 -16.38
C TRP A 320 1.04 -10.02 -16.98
N ARG A 321 1.99 -10.41 -17.84
CA ARG A 321 2.92 -9.48 -18.49
C ARG A 321 2.22 -8.47 -19.38
N SER A 322 1.05 -8.80 -19.93
CA SER A 322 0.24 -7.86 -20.71
C SER A 322 -0.34 -6.70 -19.88
N LEU A 323 -0.39 -6.84 -18.55
CA LEU A 323 -0.83 -5.80 -17.62
C LEU A 323 0.27 -4.81 -17.23
N LEU A 324 1.54 -5.17 -17.46
CA LEU A 324 2.69 -4.34 -17.04
C LEU A 324 2.81 -3.06 -17.87
N PRO A 325 2.65 -3.08 -19.21
CA PRO A 325 2.63 -1.86 -19.99
C PRO A 325 1.58 -0.88 -19.46
N LYS A 326 2.01 0.35 -19.15
CA LYS A 326 1.19 1.45 -18.63
C LYS A 326 0.70 1.30 -17.18
N GLY A 327 1.05 0.19 -16.51
CA GLY A 327 0.69 -0.11 -15.12
C GLY A 327 -0.79 -0.43 -14.92
N ILE A 328 -1.14 -0.87 -13.71
CA ILE A 328 -2.52 -1.26 -13.35
C ILE A 328 -3.18 -0.22 -12.44
N SER A 329 -4.51 -0.26 -12.31
CA SER A 329 -5.26 0.72 -11.52
C SER A 329 -6.50 0.20 -10.75
N PRO A 330 -6.59 -1.07 -10.32
CA PRO A 330 -7.71 -1.46 -9.46
C PRO A 330 -7.61 -0.77 -8.08
N ASP A 331 -8.76 -0.59 -7.42
CA ASP A 331 -8.77 -0.15 -6.02
C ASP A 331 -8.43 -1.33 -5.09
N VAL A 332 -8.85 -2.55 -5.48
CA VAL A 332 -8.58 -3.80 -4.76
C VAL A 332 -8.11 -4.88 -5.75
N LEU A 333 -7.03 -5.57 -5.44
CA LEU A 333 -6.60 -6.78 -6.14
C LEU A 333 -6.72 -7.98 -5.20
N LEU A 334 -7.47 -8.99 -5.65
CA LEU A 334 -7.48 -10.31 -5.04
C LEU A 334 -6.68 -11.24 -5.95
N MET A 335 -5.63 -11.86 -5.44
CA MET A 335 -4.71 -12.67 -6.25
C MET A 335 -4.38 -13.98 -5.53
N ASN A 336 -4.33 -15.07 -6.29
CA ASN A 336 -3.71 -16.30 -5.84
C ASN A 336 -2.52 -16.67 -6.74
N SER A 337 -1.47 -17.23 -6.14
CA SER A 337 -0.26 -17.69 -6.82
C SER A 337 0.54 -18.63 -5.90
N SER A 338 1.53 -19.34 -6.42
CA SER A 338 2.58 -19.96 -5.58
C SER A 338 3.91 -19.26 -5.79
N GLY A 339 4.93 -19.65 -5.04
CA GLY A 339 6.29 -19.15 -5.23
C GLY A 339 6.97 -18.91 -3.90
N ASN A 340 7.88 -17.96 -3.90
CA ASN A 340 8.70 -17.60 -2.75
C ASN A 340 8.75 -16.08 -2.62
N ALA A 341 9.49 -15.55 -1.64
CA ALA A 341 9.56 -14.12 -1.41
C ALA A 341 10.05 -13.33 -2.64
N ASP A 342 10.79 -13.93 -3.57
CA ASP A 342 11.42 -13.24 -4.69
C ASP A 342 10.81 -13.57 -6.07
N PHE A 343 9.85 -14.50 -6.17
CA PHE A 343 9.17 -14.83 -7.42
C PHE A 343 7.77 -15.39 -7.18
N PHE A 344 6.91 -15.32 -8.19
CA PHE A 344 5.58 -15.89 -8.14
C PHE A 344 5.21 -16.65 -9.41
N GLU A 345 4.38 -17.65 -9.24
CA GLU A 345 3.87 -18.52 -10.29
C GLU A 345 2.36 -18.29 -10.42
N VAL A 346 1.99 -17.64 -11.52
CA VAL A 346 0.61 -17.50 -11.97
C VAL A 346 0.19 -18.62 -12.92
N GLU A 347 1.14 -19.42 -13.38
CA GLU A 347 0.92 -20.54 -14.28
C GLU A 347 1.89 -21.65 -13.89
N THR A 348 1.44 -22.91 -13.95
CA THR A 348 2.25 -24.07 -13.54
C THR A 348 3.61 -24.04 -14.24
N SER A 349 4.68 -24.12 -13.44
CA SER A 349 6.07 -24.11 -13.93
C SER A 349 6.51 -22.83 -14.66
N SER A 350 5.79 -21.71 -14.47
CA SER A 350 6.12 -20.41 -15.06
C SER A 350 6.39 -19.36 -13.97
N ASN A 351 7.66 -19.02 -13.80
CA ASN A 351 8.10 -18.07 -12.77
C ASN A 351 8.10 -16.63 -13.31
N ALA A 352 7.32 -15.77 -12.67
CA ALA A 352 7.47 -14.32 -12.76
C ALA A 352 8.40 -13.85 -11.62
N PRO A 353 9.50 -13.14 -11.91
CA PRO A 353 10.28 -12.52 -10.85
C PRO A 353 9.44 -11.47 -10.11
N SER A 354 9.80 -11.14 -8.87
CA SER A 354 9.19 -10.00 -8.16
C SER A 354 9.24 -8.72 -8.99
N THR A 355 10.21 -8.60 -9.90
CA THR A 355 10.33 -7.45 -10.79
C THR A 355 9.24 -7.33 -11.86
N ASP A 356 8.43 -8.37 -12.03
CA ASP A 356 7.19 -8.36 -12.83
C ASP A 356 5.97 -7.88 -12.01
N ILE A 357 6.12 -7.42 -10.76
CA ILE A 357 5.04 -6.73 -10.03
C ILE A 357 4.78 -5.37 -10.70
N PRO A 358 3.55 -5.06 -11.14
CA PRO A 358 3.24 -3.88 -11.95
C PRO A 358 3.42 -2.58 -11.18
N VAL A 359 3.88 -1.55 -11.88
CA VAL A 359 3.76 -0.16 -11.40
C VAL A 359 2.28 0.20 -11.25
N LEU A 360 1.92 0.79 -10.11
CA LEU A 360 0.53 1.18 -9.85
C LEU A 360 0.25 2.62 -10.29
N ARG A 361 -0.83 2.77 -11.06
CA ARG A 361 -1.36 4.08 -11.45
C ARG A 361 -2.15 4.73 -10.31
N LYS A 362 -2.71 3.95 -9.39
CA LYS A 362 -3.50 4.39 -8.23
C LYS A 362 -3.15 3.55 -7.00
N PRO A 363 -3.43 4.01 -5.78
CA PRO A 363 -3.27 3.21 -4.57
C PRO A 363 -4.15 1.97 -4.65
N MET A 364 -3.66 0.85 -4.09
CA MET A 364 -4.35 -0.43 -4.17
C MET A 364 -4.34 -1.14 -2.81
N ALA A 365 -5.44 -1.80 -2.46
CA ALA A 365 -5.47 -2.81 -1.41
C ALA A 365 -5.26 -4.21 -2.02
N LEU A 366 -4.51 -5.07 -1.34
CA LEU A 366 -4.09 -6.37 -1.85
C LEU A 366 -4.45 -7.49 -0.87
N SER A 367 -5.13 -8.52 -1.36
CA SER A 367 -5.20 -9.82 -0.68
C SER A 367 -4.50 -10.83 -1.56
N MET A 368 -3.33 -11.30 -1.13
CA MET A 368 -2.50 -12.21 -1.90
C MET A 368 -2.37 -13.56 -1.21
N ILE A 369 -2.92 -14.58 -1.84
CA ILE A 369 -2.69 -15.98 -1.49
C ILE A 369 -1.36 -16.37 -2.15
N HIS A 370 -0.28 -16.27 -1.38
CA HIS A 370 1.08 -16.54 -1.84
C HIS A 370 2.00 -16.81 -0.64
N SER A 371 2.76 -17.89 -0.69
CA SER A 371 3.73 -18.22 0.37
C SER A 371 4.85 -17.20 0.43
N PHE A 372 5.30 -16.83 1.64
CA PHE A 372 6.42 -15.88 1.83
C PHE A 372 6.19 -14.46 1.25
N SER A 373 4.97 -14.11 0.86
CA SER A 373 4.68 -12.83 0.19
C SER A 373 5.05 -11.62 1.04
N LEU A 374 5.06 -11.74 2.37
CA LEU A 374 5.46 -10.74 3.36
C LEU A 374 6.63 -11.25 4.24
N GLN A 375 7.50 -12.11 3.71
CA GLN A 375 8.66 -12.60 4.46
C GLN A 375 9.66 -11.49 4.78
N SER A 376 9.89 -10.58 3.83
CA SER A 376 10.79 -9.43 3.97
C SER A 376 10.18 -8.17 3.32
N PRO A 377 9.14 -7.57 3.92
CA PRO A 377 8.36 -6.53 3.29
C PRO A 377 9.06 -5.15 3.21
N ASP A 378 10.22 -4.96 3.84
CA ASP A 378 11.10 -3.79 3.60
C ASP A 378 12.02 -3.98 2.38
N ALA A 379 12.16 -5.20 1.87
CA ALA A 379 13.05 -5.49 0.75
C ALA A 379 12.33 -5.34 -0.60
N VAL A 380 12.64 -4.26 -1.34
CA VAL A 380 12.02 -3.90 -2.64
C VAL A 380 12.20 -4.92 -3.77
N TYR A 381 13.06 -5.92 -3.58
CA TYR A 381 13.27 -7.03 -4.51
C TYR A 381 12.46 -8.29 -4.16
N THR A 382 11.61 -8.22 -3.12
CA THR A 382 10.65 -9.26 -2.81
C THR A 382 9.26 -8.92 -3.36
N VAL A 383 8.42 -9.93 -3.56
CA VAL A 383 7.03 -9.80 -4.00
C VAL A 383 6.30 -8.78 -3.11
N GLY A 384 6.39 -8.93 -1.79
CA GLY A 384 5.71 -8.04 -0.85
C GLY A 384 6.29 -6.64 -0.82
N GLY A 385 7.62 -6.53 -0.68
CA GLY A 385 8.28 -5.24 -0.60
C GLY A 385 8.07 -4.42 -1.87
N ARG A 386 8.03 -5.07 -3.05
CA ARG A 386 7.79 -4.38 -4.32
C ARG A 386 6.34 -3.92 -4.49
N TRP A 387 5.36 -4.73 -4.10
CA TRP A 387 3.96 -4.28 -4.05
C TRP A 387 3.78 -3.04 -3.16
N LEU A 388 4.40 -3.06 -1.98
CA LEU A 388 4.36 -1.96 -1.04
C LEU A 388 5.09 -0.72 -1.59
N ASN A 389 6.25 -0.90 -2.23
CA ASN A 389 6.98 0.16 -2.91
C ASN A 389 6.15 0.83 -4.01
N HIS A 390 5.40 0.03 -4.77
CA HIS A 390 4.51 0.53 -5.82
C HIS A 390 3.20 1.14 -5.28
N GLY A 391 2.99 1.21 -3.96
CA GLY A 391 1.86 1.95 -3.38
C GLY A 391 0.69 1.10 -2.91
N VAL A 392 0.87 -0.20 -2.68
CA VAL A 392 -0.09 -0.98 -1.89
C VAL A 392 -0.13 -0.42 -0.46
N TYR A 393 -1.33 -0.12 0.03
CA TYR A 393 -1.52 0.52 1.35
C TYR A 393 -2.29 -0.32 2.36
N ALA A 394 -2.92 -1.41 1.92
CA ALA A 394 -3.51 -2.43 2.77
C ALA A 394 -3.18 -3.79 2.17
N TYR A 395 -2.63 -4.71 2.97
CA TYR A 395 -2.12 -5.98 2.45
C TYR A 395 -2.40 -7.14 3.42
N VAL A 396 -3.12 -8.15 2.96
CA VAL A 396 -3.18 -9.50 3.55
C VAL A 396 -2.23 -10.44 2.79
N GLY A 397 -1.22 -10.99 3.48
CA GLY A 397 -0.20 -11.87 2.88
C GLY A 397 0.42 -12.81 3.90
N SER A 398 1.47 -13.55 3.54
CA SER A 398 2.11 -14.53 4.43
C SER A 398 3.56 -14.24 4.73
N VAL A 399 3.96 -14.35 6.00
CA VAL A 399 5.35 -14.10 6.43
C VAL A 399 6.29 -15.30 6.28
N HIS A 400 5.72 -16.48 5.99
CA HIS A 400 6.42 -17.75 5.79
C HIS A 400 5.58 -18.66 4.86
N GLU A 401 5.95 -19.92 4.68
CA GLU A 401 5.09 -20.94 4.06
C GLU A 401 3.84 -21.17 4.92
N PRO A 402 2.61 -20.81 4.52
CA PRO A 402 1.46 -20.87 5.42
C PRO A 402 0.62 -22.13 5.26
N TYR A 403 0.83 -22.93 4.20
CA TYR A 403 -0.18 -23.81 3.61
C TYR A 403 -1.39 -23.06 3.05
N LEU A 404 -1.98 -23.62 2.00
CA LEU A 404 -3.13 -23.01 1.33
C LEU A 404 -4.32 -22.78 2.28
N THR A 405 -4.60 -23.74 3.18
CA THR A 405 -5.73 -23.69 4.12
C THR A 405 -5.65 -22.58 5.16
N ALA A 406 -4.49 -21.96 5.36
CA ALA A 406 -4.34 -20.82 6.25
C ALA A 406 -4.93 -19.54 5.68
N PHE A 407 -5.01 -19.42 4.36
CA PHE A 407 -5.70 -18.31 3.73
C PHE A 407 -7.22 -18.52 3.81
N VAL A 408 -7.94 -17.42 4.02
CA VAL A 408 -9.40 -17.42 3.91
C VAL A 408 -9.75 -17.53 2.41
N PRO A 409 -10.63 -18.46 2.00
CA PRO A 409 -11.06 -18.58 0.61
C PRO A 409 -11.61 -17.26 0.04
N PRO A 410 -11.34 -16.91 -1.23
CA PRO A 410 -11.80 -15.64 -1.81
C PRO A 410 -13.31 -15.41 -1.73
N ALA A 411 -14.10 -16.46 -1.90
CA ALA A 411 -15.55 -16.39 -1.76
C ALA A 411 -15.96 -15.93 -0.36
N THR A 412 -15.32 -16.49 0.67
CA THR A 412 -15.55 -16.11 2.07
C THR A 412 -15.08 -14.69 2.35
N VAL A 413 -13.91 -14.28 1.84
CA VAL A 413 -13.43 -12.88 1.96
C VAL A 413 -14.46 -11.92 1.38
N VAL A 414 -14.93 -12.17 0.15
CA VAL A 414 -15.91 -11.30 -0.50
C VAL A 414 -17.25 -11.28 0.22
N GLN A 415 -17.74 -12.41 0.73
CA GLN A 415 -18.97 -12.45 1.56
C GLN A 415 -18.82 -11.59 2.82
N ARG A 416 -17.66 -11.64 3.48
CA ARG A 416 -17.38 -10.80 4.66
C ARG A 416 -17.34 -9.33 4.31
N LEU A 417 -16.72 -8.97 3.19
CA LEU A 417 -16.67 -7.59 2.68
C LEU A 417 -18.09 -7.08 2.33
N ALA A 418 -18.93 -7.91 1.70
CA ALA A 418 -20.32 -7.58 1.42
C ALA A 418 -21.14 -7.36 2.71
N ALA A 419 -20.80 -8.06 3.79
CA ALA A 419 -21.34 -7.82 5.13
C ALA A 419 -20.70 -6.62 5.87
N LEU A 420 -19.97 -5.77 5.13
CA LEU A 420 -19.26 -4.56 5.56
C LEU A 420 -18.07 -4.81 6.51
N THR A 421 -17.60 -6.04 6.64
CA THR A 421 -16.40 -6.32 7.45
C THR A 421 -15.20 -5.53 6.93
N PRO A 422 -14.37 -4.91 7.79
CA PRO A 422 -13.14 -4.27 7.35
C PRO A 422 -12.21 -5.23 6.60
N PHE A 423 -11.49 -4.72 5.61
CA PHE A 423 -10.75 -5.51 4.63
C PHE A 423 -9.70 -6.43 5.25
N LEU A 424 -8.87 -5.92 6.15
CA LEU A 424 -7.84 -6.73 6.81
C LEU A 424 -8.46 -7.77 7.76
N VAL A 425 -9.59 -7.45 8.39
CA VAL A 425 -10.33 -8.37 9.27
C VAL A 425 -10.99 -9.49 8.44
N ALA A 426 -11.52 -9.17 7.26
CA ALA A 426 -12.13 -10.13 6.35
C ALA A 426 -11.14 -11.20 5.86
N GLY A 427 -9.87 -10.82 5.67
CA GLY A 427 -8.78 -11.73 5.27
C GLY A 427 -8.17 -12.56 6.40
N ARG A 428 -8.69 -12.48 7.64
CA ARG A 428 -8.19 -13.23 8.81
C ARG A 428 -9.05 -14.45 9.13
N GLN A 429 -8.41 -15.48 9.68
CA GLN A 429 -9.11 -16.63 10.24
C GLN A 429 -9.82 -16.22 11.55
N TRP A 430 -11.09 -16.59 11.67
CA TRP A 430 -11.99 -16.31 12.79
C TRP A 430 -12.29 -17.58 13.59
N PRO A 431 -12.85 -17.48 14.80
CA PRO A 431 -13.42 -18.64 15.49
C PRO A 431 -14.40 -19.39 14.58
N GLY A 432 -14.21 -20.70 14.44
CA GLY A 432 -14.99 -21.56 13.54
C GLY A 432 -14.37 -21.78 12.16
N ASP A 433 -13.38 -20.97 11.75
CA ASP A 433 -12.64 -21.22 10.51
C ASP A 433 -11.60 -22.36 10.69
N PRO A 434 -11.08 -22.96 9.59
CA PRO A 434 -10.19 -24.12 9.66
C PRO A 434 -8.91 -23.92 10.49
N ILE A 435 -8.35 -22.69 10.49
CA ILE A 435 -7.12 -22.37 11.23
C ILE A 435 -7.36 -21.16 12.16
N ALA A 436 -8.25 -21.33 13.13
CA ALA A 436 -8.58 -20.30 14.12
C ALA A 436 -7.51 -20.06 15.21
N GLN A 437 -6.25 -20.46 15.00
CA GLN A 437 -5.11 -20.25 15.93
C GLN A 437 -4.09 -19.25 15.38
N VAL A 438 -3.10 -18.85 16.18
CA VAL A 438 -1.98 -18.02 15.68
C VAL A 438 -1.27 -18.73 14.52
N TRP A 439 -1.11 -18.06 13.39
CA TRP A 439 -0.43 -18.60 12.23
C TRP A 439 0.37 -17.55 11.44
N ARG A 440 0.62 -17.81 10.16
CA ARG A 440 1.62 -17.15 9.30
C ARG A 440 1.05 -16.03 8.42
N ILE A 441 -0.26 -15.77 8.47
CA ILE A 441 -0.87 -14.67 7.73
C ILE A 441 -0.57 -13.35 8.45
N ALA A 442 -0.17 -12.31 7.75
CA ALA A 442 0.08 -10.97 8.26
C ALA A 442 -0.84 -9.94 7.60
N THR A 443 -1.04 -8.82 8.31
CA THR A 443 -1.86 -7.70 7.84
C THR A 443 -1.11 -6.38 8.00
N ILE A 444 -0.98 -5.66 6.89
CA ILE A 444 -0.36 -4.33 6.81
C ILE A 444 -1.45 -3.32 6.45
N GLY A 445 -1.48 -2.15 7.08
CA GLY A 445 -2.46 -1.09 6.85
C GLY A 445 -3.40 -0.85 8.03
N ASP A 446 -4.52 -0.17 7.76
CA ASP A 446 -5.56 0.15 8.74
C ASP A 446 -6.57 -1.01 8.87
N PRO A 447 -6.71 -1.65 10.05
CA PRO A 447 -7.64 -2.74 10.29
C PRO A 447 -9.12 -2.31 10.27
N LEU A 448 -9.40 -1.01 10.27
CA LEU A 448 -10.74 -0.44 10.15
C LEU A 448 -11.11 -0.02 8.72
N MET A 449 -10.22 -0.21 7.73
CA MET A 449 -10.51 0.12 6.33
C MET A 449 -11.70 -0.69 5.81
N THR A 450 -12.80 -0.02 5.44
CA THR A 450 -13.99 -0.67 4.89
C THR A 450 -14.02 -0.64 3.36
N MET A 451 -14.81 -1.55 2.78
CA MET A 451 -15.11 -1.64 1.35
C MET A 451 -16.63 -1.69 1.15
N PRO A 452 -17.36 -0.61 1.47
CA PRO A 452 -18.80 -0.55 1.26
C PRO A 452 -19.14 -0.74 -0.23
N ALA A 453 -20.27 -1.40 -0.50
CA ALA A 453 -20.80 -1.55 -1.85
C ALA A 453 -21.00 -0.17 -2.51
N PRO A 454 -20.80 -0.02 -3.83
CA PRO A 454 -21.02 1.24 -4.56
C PRO A 454 -22.39 1.90 -4.30
N LYS A 455 -23.46 1.11 -4.13
CA LYS A 455 -24.79 1.62 -3.73
C LYS A 455 -24.79 2.28 -2.35
N THR A 456 -24.04 1.71 -1.39
CA THR A 456 -23.89 2.25 -0.04
C THR A 456 -23.05 3.52 -0.07
N LEU A 457 -21.98 3.56 -0.87
CA LEU A 457 -21.17 4.76 -1.07
C LEU A 457 -21.98 5.93 -1.64
N ALA A 458 -22.91 5.66 -2.56
CA ALA A 458 -23.79 6.68 -3.12
C ALA A 458 -24.75 7.32 -2.09
N MET A 459 -24.93 6.69 -0.92
CA MET A 459 -25.71 7.24 0.19
C MET A 459 -24.89 8.09 1.16
N LEU A 460 -23.55 8.04 1.07
CA LEU A 460 -22.69 8.89 1.90
C LEU A 460 -22.78 10.35 1.42
N PRO A 461 -22.56 11.33 2.32
CA PRO A 461 -22.46 12.72 1.91
C PRO A 461 -21.40 12.92 0.83
N GLY A 462 -21.70 13.76 -0.15
CA GLY A 462 -20.71 14.20 -1.13
C GLY A 462 -19.59 15.01 -0.47
N ARG A 463 -18.54 15.32 -1.25
CA ARG A 463 -17.48 16.21 -0.78
C ARG A 463 -17.94 17.67 -0.78
N ASP A 464 -17.58 18.39 0.26
CA ASP A 464 -17.81 19.83 0.36
C ASP A 464 -16.90 20.58 -0.60
N ARG A 465 -17.37 21.74 -1.07
CA ARG A 465 -16.57 22.58 -1.96
C ARG A 465 -15.33 23.09 -1.21
N ALA A 466 -14.18 23.05 -1.89
CA ALA A 466 -12.95 23.64 -1.36
C ALA A 466 -13.12 25.15 -1.10
N PRO A 467 -12.67 25.65 0.07
CA PRO A 467 -12.71 27.07 0.37
C PRO A 467 -11.74 27.87 -0.50
N ALA A 468 -11.75 29.19 -0.37
CA ALA A 468 -10.73 30.04 -0.96
C ALA A 468 -9.33 29.67 -0.43
N LEU A 469 -8.30 30.05 -1.18
CA LEU A 469 -6.91 29.89 -0.73
C LEU A 469 -6.62 30.84 0.43
N GLU A 470 -5.93 30.32 1.44
CA GLU A 470 -5.37 31.12 2.53
C GLU A 470 -3.99 31.69 2.15
N THR A 471 -3.52 32.66 2.92
CA THR A 471 -2.18 33.25 2.74
C THR A 471 -1.11 32.16 2.83
N GLY A 472 -0.27 32.07 1.80
CA GLY A 472 0.82 31.09 1.71
C GLY A 472 0.43 29.75 1.08
N GLU A 473 -0.85 29.54 0.77
CA GLU A 473 -1.30 28.39 -0.04
C GLU A 473 -1.08 28.67 -1.53
N MET A 474 -0.73 27.64 -2.29
CA MET A 474 -0.56 27.69 -3.74
C MET A 474 -1.34 26.58 -4.40
N ASP A 475 -2.31 26.91 -5.27
CA ASP A 475 -2.95 25.91 -6.14
C ASP A 475 -1.98 25.46 -7.24
N LEU A 476 -1.79 24.15 -7.37
CA LEU A 476 -0.82 23.59 -8.31
C LEU A 476 -1.24 23.74 -9.78
N ARG A 477 -2.54 23.67 -10.08
CA ARG A 477 -3.03 23.86 -11.45
C ARG A 477 -2.91 25.31 -11.88
N GLU A 478 -3.19 26.24 -10.98
CA GLU A 478 -2.96 27.66 -11.23
C GLU A 478 -1.47 27.98 -11.36
N SER A 479 -0.62 27.40 -10.50
CA SER A 479 0.84 27.50 -10.59
C SER A 479 1.38 26.99 -11.93
N ALA A 480 0.91 25.83 -12.39
CA ALA A 480 1.26 25.28 -13.68
C ALA A 480 0.81 26.19 -14.84
N ARG A 481 -0.42 26.69 -14.81
CA ARG A 481 -0.94 27.63 -15.82
C ARG A 481 -0.07 28.89 -15.90
N ALA A 482 0.21 29.51 -14.75
CA ALA A 482 1.03 30.71 -14.69
C ALA A 482 2.47 30.47 -15.21
N ALA A 483 3.03 29.28 -14.96
CA ALA A 483 4.33 28.89 -15.53
C ALA A 483 4.25 28.73 -17.07
N LEU A 484 3.19 28.12 -17.60
CA LEU A 484 3.01 27.97 -19.05
C LEU A 484 2.79 29.32 -19.76
N GLU A 485 2.08 30.26 -19.13
CA GLU A 485 1.87 31.61 -19.70
C GLU A 485 3.17 32.39 -19.91
N LYS A 486 4.17 32.16 -19.04
CA LYS A 486 5.50 32.76 -19.15
C LYS A 486 6.32 32.26 -20.34
N LEU A 487 5.89 31.20 -21.03
CA LEU A 487 6.63 30.66 -22.19
C LEU A 487 6.49 31.51 -23.46
N LYS A 488 5.62 32.52 -23.47
CA LYS A 488 5.46 33.46 -24.60
C LYS A 488 6.69 34.37 -24.65
N ASP A 489 7.48 34.25 -25.72
CA ASP A 489 8.69 35.04 -26.01
C ASP A 489 9.76 35.04 -24.90
N ALA A 490 9.74 34.02 -24.03
CA ALA A 490 10.74 33.84 -23.00
C ALA A 490 12.11 33.45 -23.57
N ASP A 491 13.16 33.91 -22.90
CA ASP A 491 14.51 33.43 -23.14
C ASP A 491 14.64 31.92 -22.79
N PRO A 492 15.73 31.26 -23.22
CA PRO A 492 15.92 29.84 -22.94
C PRO A 492 15.94 29.45 -21.46
N ALA A 493 16.45 30.32 -20.57
CA ALA A 493 16.56 30.00 -19.14
C ALA A 493 15.16 30.01 -18.48
N VAL A 494 14.38 31.07 -18.73
CA VAL A 494 12.99 31.19 -18.26
C VAL A 494 12.13 30.05 -18.82
N THR A 495 12.34 29.68 -20.09
CA THR A 495 11.65 28.56 -20.73
C THR A 495 11.90 27.25 -19.99
N ARG A 496 13.17 26.95 -19.67
CA ARG A 496 13.56 25.72 -18.95
C ARG A 496 12.91 25.65 -17.57
N ASP A 497 13.03 26.71 -16.78
CA ASP A 497 12.50 26.76 -15.42
C ASP A 497 10.97 26.67 -15.40
N SER A 498 10.31 27.37 -16.32
CA SER A 498 8.86 27.37 -16.44
C SER A 498 8.33 26.00 -16.88
N CYS A 499 8.98 25.34 -17.84
CA CYS A 499 8.65 23.97 -18.23
C CYS A 499 8.84 22.99 -17.07
N ALA A 500 9.95 23.07 -16.34
CA ALA A 500 10.22 22.19 -15.19
C ALA A 500 9.17 22.36 -14.09
N ARG A 501 8.84 23.62 -13.73
CA ARG A 501 7.81 23.93 -12.73
C ARG A 501 6.43 23.44 -13.17
N ALA A 502 6.01 23.78 -14.38
CA ALA A 502 4.72 23.34 -14.91
C ALA A 502 4.61 21.81 -14.95
N MET A 503 5.67 21.12 -15.38
CA MET A 503 5.70 19.66 -15.42
C MET A 503 5.53 19.05 -14.02
N ARG A 504 6.29 19.53 -13.02
CA ARG A 504 6.18 19.06 -11.64
C ARG A 504 4.77 19.26 -11.10
N ASP A 505 4.24 20.48 -11.23
CA ASP A 505 2.93 20.83 -10.67
C ASP A 505 1.78 20.07 -11.36
N LEU A 506 1.85 19.83 -12.68
CA LEU A 506 0.89 18.99 -13.40
C LEU A 506 0.94 17.53 -12.96
N VAL A 507 2.14 16.96 -12.77
CA VAL A 507 2.30 15.58 -12.31
C VAL A 507 1.76 15.42 -10.89
N LEU A 508 2.08 16.34 -9.99
CA LEU A 508 1.55 16.35 -8.62
C LEU A 508 0.03 16.55 -8.61
N ALA A 509 -0.53 17.38 -9.50
CA ALA A 509 -1.97 17.54 -9.65
C ALA A 509 -2.68 16.31 -10.28
N GLY A 510 -1.92 15.31 -10.73
CA GLY A 510 -2.44 14.10 -11.37
C GLY A 510 -2.86 14.29 -12.83
N ASP A 511 -2.48 15.40 -13.46
CA ASP A 511 -2.89 15.78 -14.82
C ASP A 511 -1.95 15.20 -15.89
N ASP A 512 -1.81 13.87 -15.89
CA ASP A 512 -0.85 13.13 -16.72
C ASP A 512 -0.97 13.40 -18.22
N THR A 513 -2.20 13.56 -18.72
CA THR A 513 -2.43 13.84 -20.14
C THR A 513 -1.81 15.17 -20.56
N VAL A 514 -1.96 16.20 -19.73
CA VAL A 514 -1.39 17.53 -19.98
C VAL A 514 0.13 17.50 -19.77
N ALA A 515 0.62 16.78 -18.77
CA ALA A 515 2.05 16.58 -18.54
C ALA A 515 2.73 15.88 -19.75
N ALA A 516 2.11 14.84 -20.32
CA ALA A 516 2.62 14.19 -21.53
C ALA A 516 2.60 15.10 -22.77
N GLN A 517 1.64 16.03 -22.87
CA GLN A 517 1.65 17.06 -23.91
C GLN A 517 2.75 18.11 -23.68
N LEU A 518 2.98 18.50 -22.42
CA LEU A 518 4.04 19.43 -22.05
C LEU A 518 5.43 18.89 -22.39
N TRP A 519 5.66 17.58 -22.33
CA TRP A 519 6.90 16.96 -22.83
C TRP A 519 7.19 17.37 -24.29
N LYS A 520 6.17 17.29 -25.16
CA LYS A 520 6.29 17.65 -26.58
C LYS A 520 6.57 19.13 -26.76
N LEU A 521 5.91 19.98 -25.98
CA LEU A 521 6.14 21.42 -26.00
C LEU A 521 7.56 21.76 -25.52
N ALA A 522 8.01 21.17 -24.42
CA ALA A 522 9.34 21.38 -23.89
C ALA A 522 10.42 20.99 -24.91
N LYS A 523 10.24 19.87 -25.62
CA LYS A 523 11.11 19.50 -26.75
C LYS A 523 11.13 20.55 -27.86
N ALA A 524 9.95 20.99 -28.32
CA ALA A 524 9.86 22.00 -29.38
C ALA A 524 10.51 23.33 -28.99
N LYS A 525 10.64 23.59 -27.69
CA LYS A 525 11.25 24.79 -27.11
C LYS A 525 12.70 24.57 -26.62
N GLY A 526 13.29 23.39 -26.83
CA GLY A 526 14.67 23.09 -26.42
C GLY A 526 14.88 22.96 -24.89
N ALA A 527 13.81 22.66 -24.14
CA ALA A 527 13.79 22.54 -22.68
C ALA A 527 13.56 21.10 -22.18
N GLN A 528 13.69 20.11 -23.05
CA GLN A 528 13.39 18.70 -22.74
C GLN A 528 14.22 18.13 -21.59
N ASP A 529 15.49 18.52 -21.45
CA ASP A 529 16.36 18.03 -20.38
C ASP A 529 15.94 18.49 -18.99
N ALA A 530 15.26 19.63 -18.89
CA ALA A 530 14.71 20.12 -17.62
C ALA A 530 13.48 19.30 -17.14
N VAL A 531 12.81 18.58 -18.05
CA VAL A 531 11.57 17.85 -17.75
C VAL A 531 11.68 16.34 -17.94
N ALA A 532 12.73 15.83 -18.59
CA ALA A 532 12.85 14.44 -19.03
C ALA A 532 12.57 13.43 -17.91
N ARG A 533 13.23 13.57 -16.75
CA ARG A 533 13.02 12.68 -15.59
C ARG A 533 11.58 12.73 -15.08
N ILE A 534 10.98 13.92 -14.98
CA ILE A 534 9.62 14.13 -14.45
C ILE A 534 8.57 13.57 -15.44
N ALA A 535 8.86 13.65 -16.75
CA ALA A 535 7.97 13.21 -17.81
C ALA A 535 7.85 11.68 -17.94
N LEU A 536 8.80 10.90 -17.42
CA LEU A 536 8.81 9.43 -17.55
C LEU A 536 7.49 8.80 -17.09
N GLY A 537 6.97 9.20 -15.93
CA GLY A 537 5.72 8.67 -15.38
C GLY A 537 4.50 8.93 -16.28
N PRO A 538 4.19 10.20 -16.63
CA PRO A 538 3.11 10.53 -17.56
C PRO A 538 3.23 9.82 -18.91
N ILE A 539 4.43 9.77 -19.49
CA ILE A 539 4.68 9.12 -20.79
C ILE A 539 4.46 7.60 -20.69
N PHE A 540 4.95 6.95 -19.63
CA PHE A 540 4.68 5.54 -19.36
C PHE A 540 3.18 5.25 -19.32
N ARG A 541 2.42 6.09 -18.60
CA ARG A 541 0.97 5.94 -18.46
C ARG A 541 0.20 6.25 -19.75
N ALA A 542 0.75 7.09 -20.64
CA ALA A 542 0.24 7.28 -22.01
C ALA A 542 0.56 6.06 -22.90
N GLY A 543 1.67 5.37 -22.63
CA GLY A 543 2.09 4.15 -23.31
C GLY A 543 2.84 4.39 -24.61
N THR A 544 3.52 5.52 -24.74
CA THR A 544 4.28 5.90 -25.94
C THR A 544 5.75 5.48 -25.80
N ARG A 545 6.10 4.25 -26.19
CA ARG A 545 7.47 3.69 -26.07
C ARG A 545 8.55 4.60 -26.66
N ALA A 546 8.29 5.18 -27.84
CA ALA A 546 9.24 6.05 -28.52
C ALA A 546 9.54 7.32 -27.71
N GLU A 547 8.50 7.97 -27.19
CA GLU A 547 8.64 9.16 -26.35
C GLU A 547 9.30 8.82 -25.01
N PHE A 548 9.03 7.62 -24.46
CA PHE A 548 9.64 7.16 -23.21
C PHE A 548 11.14 6.94 -23.40
N MET A 549 11.57 6.27 -24.47
CA MET A 549 12.99 6.04 -24.76
C MET A 549 13.76 7.34 -24.99
N GLU A 550 13.12 8.33 -25.62
CA GLU A 550 13.71 9.65 -25.80
C GLU A 550 13.83 10.42 -24.48
N ALA A 551 12.81 10.40 -23.64
CA ALA A 551 12.90 10.98 -22.31
C ALA A 551 13.95 10.25 -21.45
N TRP A 552 14.01 8.92 -21.54
CA TRP A 552 14.95 8.08 -20.80
C TRP A 552 16.41 8.39 -21.12
N SER A 553 16.75 8.60 -22.39
CA SER A 553 18.13 8.90 -22.80
C SER A 553 18.65 10.25 -22.29
N ILE A 554 17.73 11.14 -21.89
CA ILE A 554 18.03 12.48 -21.38
C ILE A 554 17.88 12.54 -19.84
N ALA A 555 17.01 11.70 -19.28
CA ALA A 555 16.74 11.66 -17.85
C ALA A 555 18.01 11.31 -17.06
N ARG A 556 18.35 12.20 -16.12
CA ARG A 556 19.42 11.95 -15.15
C ARG A 556 18.87 11.21 -13.96
N ASP A 557 19.63 10.21 -13.51
CA ASP A 557 19.37 9.41 -12.30
C ASP A 557 17.90 8.95 -12.17
N PRO A 558 17.39 8.13 -13.11
CA PRO A 558 16.03 7.59 -13.00
C PRO A 558 15.84 6.82 -11.68
N THR A 559 14.64 6.92 -11.09
CA THR A 559 14.28 6.18 -9.87
C THR A 559 14.11 4.69 -10.16
N ASP A 560 14.04 3.87 -9.11
CA ASP A 560 13.79 2.43 -9.27
C ASP A 560 12.41 2.14 -9.89
N GLU A 561 11.36 2.88 -9.51
CA GLU A 561 10.05 2.76 -10.15
C GLU A 561 10.13 3.16 -11.64
N GLN A 562 10.94 4.16 -11.99
CA GLN A 562 11.13 4.55 -13.40
C GLN A 562 11.91 3.50 -14.19
N ARG A 563 12.87 2.81 -13.57
CA ARG A 563 13.49 1.60 -14.16
C ARG A 563 12.42 0.53 -14.37
N ASP A 564 11.53 0.30 -13.42
CA ASP A 564 10.42 -0.64 -13.61
C ASP A 564 9.50 -0.24 -14.75
N MET A 565 9.15 1.04 -14.89
CA MET A 565 8.40 1.55 -16.03
C MET A 565 9.09 1.24 -17.36
N LEU A 566 10.42 1.41 -17.44
CA LEU A 566 11.19 1.01 -18.61
C LEU A 566 10.97 -0.49 -18.86
N TRP A 567 11.36 -1.36 -17.96
CA TRP A 567 11.24 -2.82 -18.14
C TRP A 567 9.82 -3.28 -18.49
N HIS A 568 8.81 -2.73 -17.82
CA HIS A 568 7.40 -3.06 -18.02
C HIS A 568 6.89 -2.70 -19.41
N LEU A 569 7.43 -1.65 -20.05
CA LEU A 569 7.06 -1.30 -21.42
C LEU A 569 7.45 -2.39 -22.43
N TRP A 570 8.51 -3.16 -22.19
CA TRP A 570 8.97 -4.25 -23.08
C TRP A 570 8.66 -5.65 -22.55
N ALA A 571 7.94 -5.80 -21.44
CA ALA A 571 7.75 -7.09 -20.77
C ALA A 571 7.27 -8.24 -21.68
N LEU A 572 6.41 -7.96 -22.66
CA LEU A 572 5.93 -8.94 -23.65
C LEU A 572 6.97 -9.28 -24.74
N ASP A 573 7.89 -8.37 -25.02
CA ASP A 573 8.83 -8.45 -26.14
C ASP A 573 10.23 -8.90 -25.72
N LEU A 574 10.53 -8.97 -24.42
CA LEU A 574 11.87 -9.33 -23.92
C LEU A 574 12.43 -10.63 -24.56
N PRO A 575 11.68 -11.75 -24.66
CA PRO A 575 12.21 -12.98 -25.25
C PRO A 575 12.52 -12.86 -26.75
N THR A 576 11.80 -12.00 -27.46
CA THR A 576 11.88 -11.81 -28.91
C THR A 576 12.59 -10.52 -29.31
N LEU A 577 13.15 -9.78 -28.35
CA LEU A 577 13.81 -8.51 -28.59
C LEU A 577 15.01 -8.70 -29.54
N ARG A 578 15.06 -7.89 -30.60
CA ARG A 578 16.15 -7.88 -31.61
C ARG A 578 16.75 -6.51 -31.85
N ASP A 579 16.17 -5.45 -31.28
CA ASP A 579 16.68 -4.09 -31.44
C ASP A 579 17.93 -3.87 -30.57
N PRO A 580 19.13 -3.65 -31.17
CA PRO A 580 20.37 -3.50 -30.40
C PRO A 580 20.37 -2.27 -29.49
N VAL A 581 19.66 -1.20 -29.89
CA VAL A 581 19.59 0.05 -29.11
C VAL A 581 18.79 -0.18 -27.83
N THR A 582 17.58 -0.72 -27.94
CA THR A 582 16.74 -1.08 -26.78
C THR A 582 17.45 -2.08 -25.89
N LEU A 583 18.09 -3.11 -26.46
CA LEU A 583 18.85 -4.10 -25.68
C LEU A 583 19.96 -3.45 -24.84
N THR A 584 20.73 -2.54 -25.44
CA THR A 584 21.79 -1.81 -24.73
C THR A 584 21.23 -0.97 -23.59
N VAL A 585 20.10 -0.29 -23.82
CA VAL A 585 19.43 0.50 -22.79
C VAL A 585 18.98 -0.37 -21.62
N LEU A 586 18.35 -1.53 -21.88
CA LEU A 586 17.91 -2.45 -20.82
C LEU A 586 19.09 -3.08 -20.05
N LYS A 587 20.19 -3.43 -20.73
CA LYS A 587 21.43 -3.90 -20.08
C LYS A 587 22.01 -2.85 -19.12
N ASN A 588 21.93 -1.57 -19.46
CA ASN A 588 22.38 -0.47 -18.60
C ASN A 588 21.39 -0.10 -17.49
N ALA A 589 20.14 -0.55 -17.60
CA ALA A 589 19.05 -0.24 -16.68
C ALA A 589 18.62 -1.45 -15.83
N MET A 590 19.49 -2.44 -15.65
CA MET A 590 19.20 -3.60 -14.81
C MET A 590 18.90 -3.22 -13.35
N ARG A 591 17.99 -3.96 -12.74
CA ARG A 591 17.40 -3.66 -11.43
C ARG A 591 18.13 -4.43 -10.33
N SER A 592 18.84 -3.68 -9.50
CA SER A 592 19.57 -4.14 -8.32
C SER A 592 18.60 -4.45 -7.15
N PRO A 593 18.96 -5.31 -6.17
CA PRO A 593 20.17 -6.16 -6.11
C PRO A 593 20.06 -7.47 -6.88
N ARG A 594 18.86 -7.85 -7.35
CA ARG A 594 18.60 -9.15 -8.00
C ARG A 594 18.83 -9.10 -9.51
N LEU A 595 20.07 -8.78 -9.89
CA LEU A 595 20.52 -8.72 -11.29
C LEU A 595 20.34 -10.06 -12.01
N ASP A 596 20.29 -11.18 -11.27
CA ASP A 596 19.99 -12.51 -11.79
C ASP A 596 18.64 -12.59 -12.53
N MET A 597 17.61 -11.92 -12.01
CA MET A 597 16.27 -11.93 -12.59
C MET A 597 16.25 -11.24 -13.96
N ASP A 598 16.85 -10.05 -14.03
CA ASP A 598 16.94 -9.26 -15.26
C ASP A 598 17.89 -9.92 -16.28
N ALA A 599 18.98 -10.53 -15.80
CA ALA A 599 19.90 -11.29 -16.63
C ALA A 599 19.19 -12.48 -17.31
N GLN A 600 18.40 -13.24 -16.54
CA GLN A 600 17.62 -14.36 -17.06
C GLN A 600 16.63 -13.91 -18.14
N ALA A 601 15.95 -12.77 -17.93
CA ALA A 601 14.98 -12.24 -18.88
C ALA A 601 15.62 -11.76 -20.20
N LEU A 602 16.80 -11.13 -20.13
CA LEU A 602 17.49 -10.58 -21.32
C LEU A 602 18.39 -11.56 -22.06
N LEU A 603 18.87 -12.63 -21.41
CA LEU A 603 19.86 -13.53 -22.00
C LEU A 603 19.49 -14.06 -23.39
N PRO A 604 18.22 -14.46 -23.68
CA PRO A 604 17.83 -14.86 -25.03
C PRO A 604 18.06 -13.75 -26.08
N ALA A 605 17.75 -12.49 -25.74
CA ALA A 605 17.95 -11.35 -26.62
C ALA A 605 19.44 -11.02 -26.79
N VAL A 606 20.24 -11.07 -25.71
CA VAL A 606 21.69 -10.85 -25.77
C VAL A 606 22.37 -11.88 -26.67
N ARG A 607 22.02 -13.17 -26.54
CA ARG A 607 22.55 -14.22 -27.41
C ARG A 607 22.15 -14.02 -28.88
N ALA A 608 20.91 -13.58 -29.13
CA ALA A 608 20.41 -13.37 -30.48
C ALA A 608 21.03 -12.15 -31.19
N VAL A 609 21.33 -11.07 -30.45
CA VAL A 609 21.81 -9.80 -31.00
C VAL A 609 23.34 -9.68 -30.94
N ASP A 610 23.93 -9.93 -29.77
CA ASP A 610 25.37 -9.74 -29.51
C ASP A 610 26.19 -11.03 -29.74
N GLY A 611 25.51 -12.18 -29.81
CA GLY A 611 26.13 -13.50 -29.93
C GLY A 611 26.54 -14.11 -28.59
N ARG A 612 26.83 -15.42 -28.61
CA ARG A 612 27.06 -16.23 -27.39
C ARG A 612 28.28 -15.77 -26.58
N ILE A 613 29.40 -15.47 -27.24
CA ILE A 613 30.64 -15.05 -26.57
C ILE A 613 30.44 -13.72 -25.82
N ALA A 614 29.74 -12.77 -26.44
CA ALA A 614 29.41 -11.49 -25.83
C ALA A 614 28.43 -11.66 -24.65
N ALA A 615 27.45 -12.57 -24.78
CA ALA A 615 26.56 -12.93 -23.68
C ALA A 615 27.32 -13.49 -22.48
N ASP A 616 28.24 -14.43 -22.69
CA ASP A 616 29.04 -15.01 -21.60
C ASP A 616 29.96 -13.98 -20.92
N THR A 617 30.52 -13.06 -21.71
CA THR A 617 31.33 -11.92 -21.21
C THR A 617 30.49 -10.99 -20.34
N TRP A 618 29.27 -10.66 -20.80
CA TRP A 618 28.34 -9.84 -20.04
C TRP A 618 27.90 -10.51 -18.73
N LEU A 619 27.62 -11.82 -18.73
CA LEU A 619 27.30 -12.55 -17.51
C LEU A 619 28.47 -12.56 -16.51
N ASN A 620 29.72 -12.70 -16.99
CA ASN A 620 30.92 -12.63 -16.14
C ASN A 620 31.10 -11.24 -15.49
N ASP A 621 30.84 -10.17 -16.24
CA ASP A 621 30.85 -8.81 -15.71
C ASP A 621 29.80 -8.64 -14.61
N LEU A 622 28.57 -9.15 -14.82
CA LEU A 622 27.53 -9.14 -13.78
C LEU A 622 27.91 -9.92 -12.53
N ILE A 623 28.54 -11.10 -12.68
CA ILE A 623 29.06 -11.91 -11.56
C ILE A 623 30.05 -11.09 -10.73
N SER A 624 30.94 -10.34 -11.38
CA SER A 624 31.96 -9.53 -10.70
C SER A 624 31.37 -8.33 -9.94
N LYS A 625 30.27 -7.77 -10.45
CA LYS A 625 29.58 -6.60 -9.88
C LYS A 625 28.56 -6.95 -8.80
N THR A 626 28.09 -8.19 -8.76
CA THR A 626 27.02 -8.61 -7.84
C THR A 626 27.59 -8.90 -6.45
N PRO A 627 27.22 -8.11 -5.41
CA PRO A 627 27.66 -8.37 -4.04
C PRO A 627 26.88 -9.52 -3.38
N ASP A 628 25.67 -9.80 -3.88
CA ASP A 628 24.80 -10.85 -3.35
C ASP A 628 25.24 -12.25 -3.81
N ILE A 629 25.48 -13.14 -2.85
CA ILE A 629 26.04 -14.48 -3.11
C ILE A 629 25.04 -15.35 -3.87
N GLU A 630 23.75 -15.24 -3.56
CA GLU A 630 22.71 -16.04 -4.18
C GLU A 630 22.49 -15.62 -5.65
N ALA A 631 22.35 -14.33 -5.90
CA ALA A 631 22.26 -13.76 -7.24
C ALA A 631 23.51 -14.09 -8.05
N ARG A 632 24.71 -14.00 -7.48
CA ARG A 632 25.95 -14.40 -8.16
C ARG A 632 25.92 -15.87 -8.59
N ARG A 633 25.45 -16.76 -7.70
CA ARG A 633 25.28 -18.19 -8.01
C ARG A 633 24.25 -18.40 -9.13
N LYS A 634 23.10 -17.71 -9.07
CA LYS A 634 22.04 -17.79 -10.09
C LYS A 634 22.52 -17.29 -11.45
N ILE A 635 23.28 -16.20 -11.51
CA ILE A 635 23.88 -15.69 -12.75
C ILE A 635 24.87 -16.70 -13.34
N ALA A 636 25.73 -17.31 -12.52
CA ALA A 636 26.67 -18.34 -12.98
C ALA A 636 25.96 -19.56 -13.59
N GLN A 637 24.80 -19.95 -13.05
CA GLN A 637 24.00 -21.04 -13.61
C GLN A 637 23.47 -20.74 -15.03
N LEU A 638 23.24 -19.47 -15.37
CA LEU A 638 22.77 -19.06 -16.70
C LEU A 638 23.81 -19.30 -17.80
N GLN A 639 25.10 -19.34 -17.47
CA GLN A 639 26.17 -19.64 -18.44
C GLN A 639 26.07 -21.08 -18.98
N GLY A 640 25.64 -22.01 -18.13
CA GLY A 640 25.50 -23.43 -18.46
C GLY A 640 24.18 -23.80 -19.15
N ALA A 641 23.17 -22.92 -19.11
CA ALA A 641 21.89 -23.14 -19.78
C ALA A 641 22.08 -23.00 -21.30
N SER A 642 22.00 -24.13 -22.01
CA SER A 642 22.23 -24.22 -23.46
C SER A 642 21.11 -23.59 -24.25
#